data_AF-A0A819R6Y4-F1
#
_entry.id   AF-A0A819R6Y4-F1
#
_cell.length_a   1.000
_cell.length_b   1.000
_cell.length_c   1.000
_cell.angle_alpha   90.00
_cell.angle_beta   90.00
_cell.angle_gamma   90.00
#
_symmetry.space_group_name_H-M   'P 1'
#
loop_
_entity.id
_entity.type
_entity.pdbx_description
1 polymer ?
#
loop_
_entity_poly.entity_id
_entity_poly.type
_entity_poly.pdbx_seq_one_letter_code
_entity_poly.pdbx_strand_id
1 'polypeptide(L)'
;MSSLKNYLCNLNFFAPAPDSNEREDEQQRLSNIIATQVYLIVLLISLISIGIFLWISPNMTTVTLKYLTKEQLKSLPIGIQCPCSRISISYSEFTSLDPNYHQICSSDFISDRWINAIYTGSNVTYFNIRDFRSFSSAQFQALAAFCHLSKSYVQQILSEYDLQIQIQSIIYQTQQIVSQTFTNQLDLIIRMTTGNKIVSGLLTNYIISYYNTFPELQSIIYHRDDGTFCDCQNDFYCTSSAVFDNTFRARTRYISNNTKTLPGIASGCLPIISILDSTLECFYNQTCLDDIISYFPTNEKFSALVIHSNSSYNRYTKVKTMLENLMIEQWITNISYDKYYDQCAPISCTYSKEERHNLIFVITKLIGLLSGLTLVLGLISPIVVRFIMKKINHEQSPSIPIRIRLNQIKSSIKKAVIDLNLFKHYPSNDRQIRYQRYATRLYLILIVISVGSLSVYHLIRKRIQRKTILNPSLSKYLELSQINSIDLYCPCTSISTSYSTLISIEVHYHQLCSSYLVSSRWIAYSNSISRILGDLYDYRNHAGNQFQTLSMFCEQAQQIMNNSLSIFLKTNLFSLQVIRKNQLKSQLDSAIEDWKSSKINQFISTIDLIRNTTQGNQLMNRLNIFFQFPDDVRTILEPRIYGDCNCAFFASLCSTPMEIFAYSYILLIENFYVGCYLIDALLLSTLECFYNKILIIFIIGIIGELSIGFKVSILLVLRLTEKFINNFTFKISIRSIKRFLIGTNEEQIARRLHLVLVSTTLSILYITVAFSPQLTSVEIKNPSLSIYENLVEQYSYSLQCSCSQISITYGSFIDIKSSYHPACSRNFIGDLWMAALIIRNNPFYQNVSKTYIYSSVGQLKALSTLCQLSKSTVDRSITQFRNNHMINIQLLSSNVLYQRILMIMNEMKTTMPKLFINTLSLIRQTTKANKFLTTFGTTWLLADLYNSTNGDIIHTIPVEYDLCNCGLSSQCFTKLYGVIISCYILEVFTINI
;
A
#
# COMPACT_ATOMS: atom_id res chain seq x y z
N MET A 1 -53.85 19.50 62.30
CA MET A 1 -53.87 18.09 61.81
C MET A 1 -55.17 17.35 62.14
N SER A 2 -55.84 17.58 63.29
CA SER A 2 -57.10 16.89 63.62
C SER A 2 -58.31 17.29 62.75
N SER A 3 -58.42 18.55 62.30
CA SER A 3 -59.54 18.96 61.44
C SER A 3 -59.44 18.42 60.00
N LEU A 4 -58.23 18.34 59.43
CA LEU A 4 -57.98 17.72 58.11
C LEU A 4 -58.22 16.19 58.16
N LYS A 5 -57.81 15.55 59.26
CA LYS A 5 -58.07 14.11 59.50
C LYS A 5 -59.57 13.85 59.63
N ASN A 6 -60.31 14.69 60.37
CA ASN A 6 -61.77 14.58 60.46
C ASN A 6 -62.47 14.83 59.11
N TYR A 7 -61.97 15.79 58.32
CA TYR A 7 -62.51 16.08 56.99
C TYR A 7 -62.28 14.89 56.02
N LEU A 8 -61.08 14.33 55.99
CA LEU A 8 -60.75 13.16 55.17
C LEU A 8 -61.45 11.87 55.63
N CYS A 9 -61.66 11.68 56.94
CA CYS A 9 -62.39 10.53 57.47
C CYS A 9 -63.89 10.57 57.15
N ASN A 10 -64.47 11.76 56.99
CA ASN A 10 -65.89 11.95 56.65
C ASN A 10 -66.12 12.27 55.16
N LEU A 11 -65.07 12.22 54.34
CA LEU A 11 -65.16 12.51 52.91
C LEU A 11 -65.99 11.42 52.21
N ASN A 12 -67.04 11.83 51.51
CA ASN A 12 -67.93 10.92 50.80
C ASN A 12 -68.15 11.41 49.37
N PHE A 13 -67.32 10.92 48.43
CA PHE A 13 -67.47 11.23 47.00
C PHE A 13 -68.73 10.64 46.38
N PHE A 14 -69.37 9.68 47.06
CA PHE A 14 -70.55 8.95 46.57
C PHE A 14 -71.84 9.32 47.31
N ALA A 15 -71.90 10.50 47.95
CA ALA A 15 -73.10 10.99 48.61
C ALA A 15 -74.22 11.29 47.59
N PRO A 16 -75.49 10.90 47.87
CA PRO A 16 -76.63 11.32 47.05
C PRO A 16 -76.90 12.82 47.17
N ALA A 17 -77.49 13.43 46.14
CA ALA A 17 -77.84 14.85 46.13
C ALA A 17 -78.88 15.17 47.23
N PRO A 18 -78.81 16.35 47.87
CA PRO A 18 -79.72 16.69 48.96
C PRO A 18 -81.07 17.11 48.39
N ASP A 19 -82.02 16.18 48.32
CA ASP A 19 -83.44 16.52 48.20
C ASP A 19 -84.34 15.51 48.94
N SER A 20 -85.45 16.04 49.42
CA SER A 20 -86.14 15.77 50.68
C SER A 20 -86.81 14.40 50.90
N ASN A 21 -86.75 13.94 52.16
CA ASN A 21 -87.66 13.01 52.87
C ASN A 21 -87.62 11.49 52.59
N GLU A 22 -86.43 10.89 52.59
CA GLU A 22 -86.26 9.46 52.96
C GLU A 22 -85.17 9.34 54.04
N ARG A 23 -85.42 8.54 55.09
CA ARG A 23 -84.39 8.21 56.10
C ARG A 23 -83.24 7.52 55.38
N GLU A 24 -82.07 8.17 55.28
CA GLU A 24 -80.84 7.50 54.85
C GLU A 24 -80.52 6.35 55.82
N ASP A 25 -80.49 5.12 55.31
CA ASP A 25 -79.94 3.98 56.06
C ASP A 25 -78.50 4.33 56.48
N GLU A 26 -78.23 4.35 57.78
CA GLU A 26 -76.90 4.61 58.36
C GLU A 26 -75.84 3.66 57.77
N GLN A 27 -76.27 2.46 57.38
CA GLN A 27 -75.47 1.43 56.70
C GLN A 27 -75.05 1.82 55.27
N GLN A 28 -75.86 2.60 54.55
CA GLN A 28 -75.56 3.06 53.20
C GLN A 28 -74.58 4.25 53.21
N ARG A 29 -74.70 5.14 54.20
CA ARG A 29 -73.74 6.23 54.42
C ARG A 29 -72.33 5.70 54.77
N LEU A 30 -72.24 4.70 55.64
CA LEU A 30 -70.96 4.05 55.99
C LEU A 30 -70.31 3.36 54.78
N SER A 31 -71.10 2.68 53.95
CA SER A 31 -70.64 2.05 52.70
C SER A 31 -70.02 3.04 51.72
N ASN A 32 -70.64 4.20 51.56
CA ASN A 32 -70.19 5.22 50.62
C ASN A 32 -68.90 5.93 51.09
N ILE A 33 -68.72 6.11 52.40
CA ILE A 33 -67.46 6.61 53.00
C ILE A 33 -66.33 5.58 52.79
N ILE A 34 -66.59 4.29 53.02
CA ILE A 34 -65.60 3.23 52.79
C ILE A 34 -65.21 3.15 51.30
N ALA A 35 -66.18 3.26 50.39
CA ALA A 35 -65.92 3.31 48.94
C ALA A 35 -65.07 4.51 48.52
N THR A 36 -65.25 5.65 49.19
CA THR A 36 -64.44 6.87 48.98
C THR A 36 -62.99 6.66 49.43
N GLN A 37 -62.78 5.99 50.57
CA GLN A 37 -61.42 5.70 51.07
C GLN A 37 -60.68 4.67 50.21
N VAL A 38 -61.37 3.60 49.78
CA VAL A 38 -60.80 2.60 48.86
C VAL A 38 -60.44 3.26 47.52
N TYR A 39 -61.30 4.14 47.00
CA TYR A 39 -61.03 4.91 45.79
C TYR A 39 -59.73 5.73 45.90
N LEU A 40 -59.59 6.52 46.97
CA LEU A 40 -58.43 7.39 47.17
C LEU A 40 -57.13 6.60 47.34
N ILE A 41 -57.15 5.48 48.09
CA ILE A 41 -55.98 4.64 48.31
C ILE A 41 -55.52 3.98 47.01
N VAL A 42 -56.45 3.40 46.24
CA VAL A 42 -56.12 2.72 44.98
C VAL A 42 -55.64 3.72 43.93
N LEU A 43 -56.21 4.93 43.88
CA LEU A 43 -55.75 6.01 43.01
C LEU A 43 -54.30 6.41 43.35
N LEU A 44 -53.99 6.60 44.63
CA LEU A 44 -52.64 6.96 45.09
C LEU A 44 -51.61 5.89 44.72
N ILE A 45 -51.90 4.62 45.01
CA ILE A 45 -51.00 3.48 44.72
C ILE A 45 -50.75 3.36 43.21
N SER A 46 -51.79 3.55 42.40
CA SER A 46 -51.70 3.47 40.94
C SER A 46 -50.83 4.59 40.36
N LEU A 47 -51.00 5.82 40.85
CA LEU A 47 -50.20 6.97 40.42
C LEU A 47 -48.72 6.81 40.82
N ILE A 48 -48.44 6.31 42.03
CA ILE A 48 -47.07 6.03 42.48
C ILE A 48 -46.42 4.94 41.61
N SER A 49 -47.13 3.85 41.33
CA SER A 49 -46.62 2.73 40.55
C SER A 49 -46.28 3.13 39.11
N ILE A 50 -47.17 3.91 38.46
CA ILE A 50 -46.96 4.43 37.10
C ILE A 50 -45.81 5.45 37.08
N GLY A 51 -45.72 6.32 38.10
CA GLY A 51 -44.63 7.29 38.23
C GLY A 51 -43.27 6.62 38.35
N ILE A 52 -43.16 5.58 39.18
CA ILE A 52 -41.94 4.78 39.34
C ILE A 52 -41.56 4.09 38.02
N PHE A 53 -42.52 3.48 37.33
CA PHE A 53 -42.27 2.82 36.04
C PHE A 53 -41.76 3.79 34.97
N LEU A 54 -42.37 4.98 34.85
CA LEU A 54 -41.94 6.02 33.90
C LEU A 54 -40.54 6.58 34.23
N TRP A 55 -40.20 6.68 35.52
CA TRP A 55 -38.88 7.13 35.97
C TRP A 55 -37.77 6.11 35.68
N ILE A 56 -38.05 4.82 35.87
CA ILE A 56 -37.06 3.74 35.72
C ILE A 56 -36.75 3.45 34.24
N SER A 57 -37.63 3.80 33.29
CA SER A 57 -37.44 3.52 31.86
C SER A 57 -36.28 4.35 31.26
N PRO A 58 -35.19 3.71 30.77
CA PRO A 58 -34.02 4.42 30.24
C PRO A 58 -34.22 4.94 28.81
N ASN A 59 -33.65 6.10 28.51
CA ASN A 59 -33.57 6.71 27.18
C ASN A 59 -32.10 6.89 26.75
N MET A 60 -31.81 6.72 25.46
CA MET A 60 -30.45 6.90 24.91
C MET A 60 -30.33 8.33 24.36
N THR A 61 -29.40 9.13 24.89
CA THR A 61 -29.10 10.47 24.38
C THR A 61 -27.69 10.52 23.79
N THR A 62 -27.56 11.06 22.58
CA THR A 62 -26.27 11.34 21.94
C THR A 62 -25.83 12.76 22.29
N VAL A 63 -24.64 12.90 22.88
CA VAL A 63 -24.04 14.19 23.24
C VAL A 63 -22.94 14.51 22.23
N THR A 64 -22.99 15.74 21.69
CA THR A 64 -21.98 16.27 20.77
C THR A 64 -21.24 17.41 21.47
N LEU A 65 -19.93 17.24 21.66
CA LEU A 65 -19.07 18.27 22.24
C LEU A 65 -18.31 18.98 21.11
N LYS A 66 -18.32 20.32 21.12
CA LYS A 66 -17.56 21.17 20.20
C LYS A 66 -16.45 21.87 20.99
N TYR A 67 -15.25 21.98 20.40
CA TYR A 67 -14.07 22.65 20.98
C TYR A 67 -13.60 22.06 22.32
N LEU A 68 -13.03 20.86 22.27
CA LEU A 68 -12.54 20.17 23.46
C LEU A 68 -11.06 20.48 23.74
N THR A 69 -10.70 20.63 25.02
CA THR A 69 -9.29 20.70 25.45
C THR A 69 -8.70 19.29 25.69
N LYS A 70 -7.37 19.18 25.64
CA LYS A 70 -6.63 17.91 25.82
C LYS A 70 -7.00 17.16 27.12
N GLU A 71 -7.18 17.87 28.22
CA GLU A 71 -7.53 17.28 29.51
C GLU A 71 -8.98 16.77 29.55
N GLN A 72 -9.89 17.50 28.89
CA GLN A 72 -11.28 17.08 28.74
C GLN A 72 -11.40 15.81 27.89
N LEU A 73 -10.57 15.64 26.85
CA LEU A 73 -10.56 14.40 26.05
C LEU A 73 -10.15 13.17 26.88
N LYS A 74 -9.14 13.32 27.75
CA LYS A 74 -8.68 12.23 28.65
C LYS A 74 -9.73 11.80 29.68
N SER A 75 -10.67 12.68 30.01
CA SER A 75 -11.71 12.44 31.02
C SER A 75 -12.97 11.73 30.49
N LEU A 76 -13.09 11.53 29.18
CA LEU A 76 -14.29 11.00 28.54
C LEU A 76 -14.22 9.46 28.34
N PRO A 77 -15.38 8.77 28.27
CA PRO A 77 -15.45 7.30 28.22
C PRO A 77 -14.94 6.66 26.90
N ILE A 78 -14.60 5.37 26.96
CA ILE A 78 -14.07 4.59 25.81
C ILE A 78 -15.14 4.48 24.70
N GLY A 79 -14.77 4.79 23.44
CA GLY A 79 -15.64 4.65 22.26
C GLY A 79 -16.10 5.96 21.60
N ILE A 80 -15.46 7.10 21.91
CA ILE A 80 -15.77 8.41 21.33
C ILE A 80 -15.29 8.46 19.88
N GLN A 81 -16.12 9.04 19.01
CA GLN A 81 -15.73 9.37 17.64
C GLN A 81 -15.42 10.87 17.54
N CYS A 82 -14.16 11.20 17.29
CA CYS A 82 -13.68 12.56 17.06
C CYS A 82 -13.07 12.66 15.64
N PRO A 83 -13.84 13.06 14.61
CA PRO A 83 -13.27 13.37 13.31
C PRO A 83 -12.25 14.52 13.40
N CYS A 84 -11.05 14.30 12.85
CA CYS A 84 -10.05 15.36 12.64
C CYS A 84 -10.60 16.40 11.64
N SER A 85 -10.19 17.66 11.78
CA SER A 85 -10.49 18.72 10.79
C SER A 85 -9.76 18.50 9.47
N ARG A 86 -8.59 17.85 9.52
CA ARG A 86 -7.83 17.42 8.36
C ARG A 86 -8.07 15.94 8.08
N ILE A 87 -8.28 15.63 6.79
CA ILE A 87 -8.52 14.25 6.31
C ILE A 87 -7.22 13.45 6.26
N SER A 88 -6.08 14.13 6.10
CA SER A 88 -4.73 13.58 6.18
C SER A 88 -3.81 14.51 6.97
N ILE A 89 -2.83 13.94 7.66
CA ILE A 89 -1.81 14.66 8.41
C ILE A 89 -0.49 14.00 8.06
N SER A 90 0.49 14.79 7.63
CA SER A 90 1.79 14.20 7.33
C SER A 90 2.49 13.74 8.60
N TYR A 91 3.15 12.59 8.54
CA TYR A 91 3.85 12.02 9.70
C TYR A 91 5.07 12.84 10.10
N SER A 92 5.69 13.54 9.15
CA SER A 92 6.78 14.48 9.40
C SER A 92 6.42 15.58 10.42
N GLU A 93 5.14 15.90 10.57
CA GLU A 93 4.65 16.92 11.51
C GLU A 93 4.72 16.47 12.98
N PHE A 94 4.69 15.16 13.25
CA PHE A 94 4.61 14.63 14.61
C PHE A 94 5.53 13.44 14.90
N THR A 95 6.32 13.00 13.92
CA THR A 95 7.35 11.97 14.05
C THR A 95 8.66 12.43 13.41
N SER A 96 9.80 12.10 14.01
CA SER A 96 11.13 12.21 13.37
C SER A 96 11.83 10.86 13.39
N LEU A 97 12.51 10.55 12.29
CA LEU A 97 13.34 9.36 12.13
C LEU A 97 14.72 9.82 11.64
N ASP A 98 15.65 9.94 12.56
CA ASP A 98 16.97 10.54 12.31
C ASP A 98 18.05 9.45 12.34
N PRO A 99 18.69 9.12 11.21
CA PRO A 99 19.75 8.12 11.17
C PRO A 99 21.08 8.70 11.68
N ASN A 100 21.79 7.92 12.51
CA ASN A 100 23.20 8.15 12.79
C ASN A 100 24.04 7.32 11.82
N TYR A 101 24.87 7.97 11.00
CA TYR A 101 25.71 7.29 10.02
C TYR A 101 27.03 6.82 10.62
N HIS A 102 27.59 5.75 10.05
CA HIS A 102 28.89 5.21 10.39
C HIS A 102 30.00 6.27 10.26
N GLN A 103 30.98 6.26 11.18
CA GLN A 103 32.04 7.29 11.28
C GLN A 103 32.81 7.50 9.97
N ILE A 104 32.96 6.46 9.15
CA ILE A 104 33.58 6.55 7.82
C ILE A 104 32.96 7.69 6.97
N CYS A 105 31.65 7.89 7.07
CA CYS A 105 30.88 8.87 6.31
C CYS A 105 31.03 10.32 6.81
N SER A 106 31.87 10.56 7.82
CA SER A 106 32.30 11.87 8.32
C SER A 106 33.82 11.95 8.49
N SER A 107 34.57 10.94 8.05
CA SER A 107 36.03 10.85 8.18
C SER A 107 36.76 11.50 7.02
N ASP A 108 38.07 11.74 7.19
CA ASP A 108 38.95 12.21 6.11
C ASP A 108 39.03 11.22 4.93
N PHE A 109 38.74 9.92 5.12
CA PHE A 109 38.90 8.89 4.09
C PHE A 109 37.90 9.00 2.93
N ILE A 110 36.87 9.82 3.05
CA ILE A 110 35.96 10.16 1.95
C ILE A 110 36.17 11.58 1.42
N SER A 111 37.21 12.28 1.90
CA SER A 111 37.53 13.65 1.50
C SER A 111 38.42 13.69 0.25
N ASP A 112 38.35 14.80 -0.48
CA ASP A 112 39.25 15.06 -1.61
C ASP A 112 40.72 15.10 -1.16
N ARG A 113 41.02 15.47 0.10
CA ARG A 113 42.39 15.46 0.64
C ARG A 113 42.99 14.07 0.63
N TRP A 114 42.25 13.07 1.12
CA TRP A 114 42.68 11.67 1.13
C TRP A 114 42.78 11.09 -0.28
N ILE A 115 41.75 11.31 -1.10
CA ILE A 115 41.71 10.81 -2.48
C ILE A 115 42.87 11.40 -3.30
N ASN A 116 43.16 12.69 -3.14
CA ASN A 116 44.30 13.36 -3.80
C ASN A 116 45.64 12.86 -3.28
N ALA A 117 45.79 12.61 -1.98
CA ALA A 117 47.04 12.09 -1.41
C ALA A 117 47.43 10.71 -1.99
N ILE A 118 46.45 9.83 -2.19
CA ILE A 118 46.66 8.54 -2.85
C ILE A 118 47.08 8.72 -4.33
N TYR A 119 46.45 9.67 -5.00
CA TYR A 119 46.55 9.83 -6.45
C TYR A 119 47.79 10.61 -6.90
N THR A 120 48.16 11.70 -6.20
CA THR A 120 49.23 12.64 -6.58
C THR A 120 50.62 12.01 -6.67
N GLY A 121 50.81 10.81 -6.13
CA GLY A 121 52.04 10.05 -6.20
C GLY A 121 52.10 8.92 -7.21
N SER A 122 51.05 8.68 -8.01
CA SER A 122 50.92 7.43 -8.73
C SER A 122 50.73 7.61 -10.24
N ASN A 123 51.67 7.05 -11.00
CA ASN A 123 51.45 6.51 -12.34
C ASN A 123 50.49 5.29 -12.22
N VAL A 124 49.23 5.55 -11.84
CA VAL A 124 48.24 4.57 -11.33
C VAL A 124 48.16 3.29 -12.17
N THR A 125 48.16 3.43 -13.50
CA THR A 125 48.01 2.33 -14.46
C THR A 125 49.31 1.57 -14.74
N TYR A 126 50.45 2.06 -14.24
CA TYR A 126 51.78 1.45 -14.40
C TYR A 126 52.17 0.53 -13.25
N PHE A 127 51.40 0.51 -12.17
CA PHE A 127 51.64 -0.38 -11.03
C PHE A 127 50.96 -1.73 -11.26
N ASN A 128 51.34 -2.72 -10.44
CA ASN A 128 50.67 -4.00 -10.39
C ASN A 128 49.16 -3.79 -10.17
N ILE A 129 48.30 -4.54 -10.86
CA ILE A 129 46.84 -4.45 -10.71
C ILE A 129 46.35 -4.72 -9.28
N ARG A 130 47.15 -5.44 -8.47
CA ARG A 130 46.91 -5.68 -7.04
C ARG A 130 47.54 -4.62 -6.14
N ASP A 131 48.37 -3.73 -6.68
CA ASP A 131 48.97 -2.64 -5.93
C ASP A 131 47.88 -1.67 -5.46
N PHE A 132 47.86 -1.38 -4.16
CA PHE A 132 46.89 -0.48 -3.57
C PHE A 132 46.85 0.89 -4.28
N ARG A 133 47.99 1.39 -4.77
CA ARG A 133 48.07 2.67 -5.51
C ARG A 133 47.32 2.66 -6.83
N SER A 134 47.08 1.49 -7.44
CA SER A 134 46.45 1.35 -8.77
C SER A 134 44.94 1.57 -8.75
N PHE A 135 44.27 1.37 -7.62
CA PHE A 135 42.79 1.39 -7.58
C PHE A 135 42.20 2.05 -6.34
N SER A 136 42.98 2.32 -5.29
CA SER A 136 42.44 2.81 -4.01
C SER A 136 41.76 4.18 -4.11
N SER A 137 42.28 5.10 -4.94
CA SER A 137 41.63 6.40 -5.16
C SER A 137 40.18 6.24 -5.64
N ALA A 138 39.94 5.27 -6.52
CA ALA A 138 38.62 4.92 -7.03
C ALA A 138 37.75 4.20 -5.98
N GLN A 139 38.34 3.35 -5.14
CA GLN A 139 37.62 2.73 -4.01
C GLN A 139 37.13 3.75 -2.98
N PHE A 140 37.96 4.72 -2.60
CA PHE A 140 37.58 5.74 -1.62
C PHE A 140 36.59 6.76 -2.19
N GLN A 141 36.64 7.03 -3.50
CA GLN A 141 35.56 7.75 -4.18
C GLN A 141 34.25 6.96 -4.21
N ALA A 142 34.31 5.64 -4.40
CA ALA A 142 33.13 4.77 -4.29
C ALA A 142 32.53 4.85 -2.88
N LEU A 143 33.38 4.81 -1.85
CA LEU A 143 32.99 4.90 -0.46
C LEU A 143 32.34 6.27 -0.13
N ALA A 144 32.93 7.37 -0.62
CA ALA A 144 32.37 8.70 -0.53
C ALA A 144 30.99 8.78 -1.20
N ALA A 145 30.88 8.22 -2.40
CA ALA A 145 29.62 8.14 -3.12
C ALA A 145 28.57 7.32 -2.38
N PHE A 146 28.93 6.18 -1.79
CA PHE A 146 28.01 5.37 -0.99
C PHE A 146 27.47 6.14 0.21
N CYS A 147 28.35 6.81 0.97
CA CYS A 147 27.94 7.66 2.08
C CYS A 147 26.99 8.77 1.63
N HIS A 148 27.29 9.44 0.52
CA HIS A 148 26.43 10.50 -0.03
C HIS A 148 25.07 9.93 -0.49
N LEU A 149 25.07 8.83 -1.24
CA LEU A 149 23.87 8.20 -1.77
C LEU A 149 22.98 7.68 -0.65
N SER A 150 23.53 7.00 0.36
CA SER A 150 22.75 6.55 1.52
C SER A 150 22.11 7.71 2.27
N LYS A 151 22.82 8.83 2.46
CA LYS A 151 22.26 10.06 3.05
C LYS A 151 21.10 10.63 2.23
N SER A 152 21.34 10.85 0.93
CA SER A 152 20.35 11.39 0.00
C SER A 152 19.11 10.50 -0.12
N TYR A 153 19.30 9.18 -0.17
CA TYR A 153 18.23 8.20 -0.34
C TYR A 153 17.31 8.14 0.89
N VAL A 154 17.90 8.16 2.10
CA VAL A 154 17.14 8.16 3.36
C VAL A 154 16.38 9.48 3.54
N GLN A 155 17.04 10.62 3.37
CA GLN A 155 16.38 11.94 3.49
C GLN A 155 15.18 12.07 2.55
N GLN A 156 15.29 11.54 1.35
CA GLN A 156 14.20 11.56 0.40
C GLN A 156 13.03 10.68 0.83
N ILE A 157 13.28 9.41 1.18
CA ILE A 157 12.19 8.49 1.54
C ILE A 157 11.46 8.95 2.81
N LEU A 158 12.19 9.53 3.76
CA LEU A 158 11.61 10.17 4.93
C LEU A 158 10.71 11.36 4.60
N SER A 159 10.97 12.06 3.48
CA SER A 159 10.13 13.15 2.99
C SER A 159 8.88 12.67 2.22
N GLU A 160 8.80 11.37 1.90
CA GLU A 160 7.87 10.83 0.91
C GLU A 160 6.79 9.92 1.53
N TYR A 161 7.09 9.24 2.66
CA TYR A 161 6.13 8.34 3.30
C TYR A 161 5.28 9.04 4.37
N ASP A 162 3.98 9.21 4.07
CA ASP A 162 2.96 9.37 5.09
C ASP A 162 2.59 8.01 5.71
N LEU A 163 3.39 7.62 6.70
CA LEU A 163 3.39 6.37 7.47
C LEU A 163 2.08 6.11 8.25
N GLN A 164 0.97 5.63 7.65
CA GLN A 164 -0.37 5.36 8.27
C GLN A 164 -0.42 4.86 9.75
N ILE A 165 -1.57 4.92 10.44
CA ILE A 165 -1.63 4.73 11.91
C ILE A 165 -1.12 3.35 12.39
N GLN A 166 0.15 3.31 12.85
CA GLN A 166 0.80 2.43 13.83
C GLN A 166 2.33 2.63 13.72
N ILE A 167 2.81 3.73 14.30
CA ILE A 167 4.11 4.34 13.98
C ILE A 167 5.29 3.36 14.11
N GLN A 168 5.34 2.55 15.18
CA GLN A 168 6.50 1.66 15.42
C GLN A 168 6.63 0.52 14.39
N SER A 169 5.52 -0.15 14.07
CA SER A 169 5.53 -1.26 13.10
C SER A 169 5.90 -0.76 11.70
N ILE A 170 5.48 0.46 11.37
CA ILE A 170 5.69 1.01 10.03
C ILE A 170 7.09 1.60 9.94
N ILE A 171 7.62 2.24 10.98
CA ILE A 171 9.04 2.64 11.03
C ILE A 171 9.94 1.43 10.76
N TYR A 172 9.70 0.30 11.44
CA TYR A 172 10.48 -0.91 11.21
C TYR A 172 10.34 -1.43 9.78
N GLN A 173 9.13 -1.46 9.21
CA GLN A 173 8.90 -1.85 7.82
C GLN A 173 9.61 -0.91 6.84
N THR A 174 9.55 0.39 7.08
CA THR A 174 10.20 1.42 6.26
C THR A 174 11.70 1.26 6.27
N GLN A 175 12.32 1.06 7.44
CA GLN A 175 13.77 0.79 7.54
C GLN A 175 14.19 -0.39 6.65
N GLN A 176 13.43 -1.49 6.67
CA GLN A 176 13.70 -2.67 5.86
C GLN A 176 13.49 -2.42 4.36
N ILE A 177 12.40 -1.72 3.99
CA ILE A 177 12.09 -1.38 2.59
C ILE A 177 13.19 -0.48 2.00
N VAL A 178 13.63 0.53 2.74
CA VAL A 178 14.65 1.49 2.28
C VAL A 178 15.95 0.75 1.98
N SER A 179 16.48 0.00 2.96
CA SER A 179 17.72 -0.77 2.82
C SER A 179 17.64 -1.76 1.67
N GLN A 180 16.59 -2.58 1.61
CA GLN A 180 16.45 -3.60 0.57
C GLN A 180 16.33 -3.00 -0.83
N THR A 181 15.60 -1.89 -0.98
CA THR A 181 15.40 -1.26 -2.30
C THR A 181 16.71 -0.68 -2.82
N PHE A 182 17.48 -0.02 -1.95
CA PHE A 182 18.80 0.48 -2.29
C PHE A 182 19.76 -0.64 -2.72
N THR A 183 19.87 -1.71 -1.91
CA THR A 183 20.75 -2.85 -2.21
C THR A 183 20.35 -3.54 -3.52
N ASN A 184 19.06 -3.78 -3.75
CA ASN A 184 18.58 -4.39 -4.99
C ASN A 184 18.91 -3.55 -6.22
N GLN A 185 18.80 -2.22 -6.12
CA GLN A 185 19.14 -1.30 -7.20
C GLN A 185 20.65 -1.30 -7.47
N LEU A 186 21.47 -1.25 -6.42
CA LEU A 186 22.92 -1.28 -6.54
C LEU A 186 23.40 -2.60 -7.16
N ASP A 187 22.92 -3.74 -6.66
CA ASP A 187 23.26 -5.07 -7.19
C ASP A 187 22.89 -5.19 -8.67
N LEU A 188 21.69 -4.73 -9.07
CA LEU A 188 21.28 -4.71 -10.46
C LEU A 188 22.23 -3.84 -11.30
N ILE A 189 22.59 -2.64 -10.83
CA ILE A 189 23.53 -1.76 -11.55
C ILE A 189 24.89 -2.44 -11.71
N ILE A 190 25.44 -3.04 -10.66
CA ILE A 190 26.71 -3.76 -10.71
C ILE A 190 26.64 -4.91 -11.72
N ARG A 191 25.63 -5.78 -11.62
CA ARG A 191 25.46 -6.93 -12.52
C ARG A 191 25.30 -6.53 -13.99
N MET A 192 24.54 -5.48 -14.27
CA MET A 192 24.34 -4.99 -15.63
C MET A 192 25.61 -4.34 -16.20
N THR A 193 26.34 -3.61 -15.36
CA THR A 193 27.63 -3.00 -15.72
C THR A 193 28.66 -4.08 -16.05
N THR A 194 28.75 -5.12 -15.23
CA THR A 194 29.66 -6.26 -15.44
C THR A 194 29.21 -7.13 -16.61
N GLY A 195 27.90 -7.36 -16.76
CA GLY A 195 27.33 -8.12 -17.88
C GLY A 195 27.65 -7.48 -19.22
N ASN A 196 27.61 -6.15 -19.30
CA ASN A 196 28.05 -5.39 -20.48
C ASN A 196 29.56 -5.39 -20.73
N LYS A 197 30.39 -5.97 -19.85
CA LYS A 197 31.86 -6.04 -19.98
C LYS A 197 32.50 -4.66 -20.20
N ILE A 198 32.03 -3.65 -19.46
CA ILE A 198 32.53 -2.26 -19.56
C ILE A 198 33.96 -2.19 -19.02
N VAL A 199 34.86 -1.54 -19.76
CA VAL A 199 36.29 -1.50 -19.45
C VAL A 199 36.60 -0.37 -18.48
N SER A 200 37.33 -0.67 -17.40
CA SER A 200 37.81 0.34 -16.46
C SER A 200 39.06 1.04 -17.01
N GLY A 201 39.12 2.37 -16.89
CA GLY A 201 40.29 3.19 -17.16
C GLY A 201 41.47 2.93 -16.23
N LEU A 202 41.26 2.19 -15.13
CA LEU A 202 42.34 1.69 -14.28
C LEU A 202 42.92 0.35 -14.75
N LEU A 203 42.35 -0.24 -15.80
CA LEU A 203 42.73 -1.55 -16.36
C LEU A 203 42.67 -2.71 -15.34
N THR A 204 41.81 -2.59 -14.32
CA THR A 204 41.63 -3.60 -13.25
C THR A 204 40.84 -4.83 -13.70
N ASN A 205 40.04 -4.71 -14.77
CA ASN A 205 39.28 -5.82 -15.35
C ASN A 205 39.80 -6.30 -16.71
N TYR A 206 40.25 -5.38 -17.57
CA TYR A 206 40.85 -5.69 -18.85
C TYR A 206 42.10 -4.83 -19.06
N ILE A 207 43.14 -5.45 -19.58
CA ILE A 207 44.34 -4.77 -20.06
C ILE A 207 44.33 -4.75 -21.58
N ILE A 208 44.98 -3.75 -22.15
CA ILE A 208 45.23 -3.67 -23.58
C ILE A 208 46.68 -4.11 -23.79
N SER A 209 46.91 -5.18 -24.53
CA SER A 209 48.26 -5.71 -24.79
C SER A 209 48.53 -5.79 -26.28
N TYR A 210 49.76 -5.49 -26.69
CA TYR A 210 50.18 -5.63 -28.09
C TYR A 210 50.48 -7.11 -28.41
N TYR A 211 49.72 -7.74 -29.31
CA TYR A 211 49.96 -9.13 -29.72
C TYR A 211 50.04 -9.27 -31.25
N ASN A 212 51.14 -9.84 -31.77
CA ASN A 212 51.33 -10.14 -33.20
C ASN A 212 50.87 -8.99 -34.12
N THR A 213 51.41 -7.78 -33.89
CA THR A 213 51.13 -6.52 -34.60
C THR A 213 49.77 -5.83 -34.35
N PHE A 214 48.89 -6.33 -33.45
CA PHE A 214 47.63 -5.66 -33.11
C PHE A 214 47.36 -5.61 -31.59
N PRO A 215 46.85 -4.50 -31.04
CA PRO A 215 46.42 -4.44 -29.65
C PRO A 215 45.11 -5.23 -29.45
N GLU A 216 45.07 -5.99 -28.35
CA GLU A 216 43.91 -6.79 -27.95
C GLU A 216 43.55 -6.51 -26.49
N LEU A 217 42.26 -6.53 -26.18
CA LEU A 217 41.74 -6.50 -24.81
C LEU A 217 41.80 -7.90 -24.19
N GLN A 218 42.68 -8.09 -23.22
CA GLN A 218 42.81 -9.32 -22.45
C GLN A 218 42.17 -9.15 -21.07
N SER A 219 41.45 -10.18 -20.61
CA SER A 219 40.90 -10.18 -19.26
C SER A 219 41.98 -10.38 -18.22
N ILE A 220 41.79 -9.73 -17.07
CA ILE A 220 42.67 -9.86 -15.93
C ILE A 220 42.35 -11.13 -15.13
N ILE A 221 43.40 -11.81 -14.66
CA ILE A 221 43.32 -12.96 -13.75
C ILE A 221 43.86 -12.53 -12.38
N TYR A 222 43.06 -12.65 -11.33
CA TYR A 222 43.50 -12.45 -9.94
C TYR A 222 43.82 -13.80 -9.30
N HIS A 223 44.95 -13.86 -8.60
CA HIS A 223 45.32 -14.97 -7.74
C HIS A 223 44.77 -14.73 -6.33
N ARG A 224 44.02 -15.68 -5.81
CA ARG A 224 43.44 -15.67 -4.47
C ARG A 224 44.44 -16.23 -3.45
N ASP A 225 44.23 -15.88 -2.18
CA ASP A 225 45.13 -16.27 -1.09
C ASP A 225 45.08 -17.78 -0.78
N ASP A 226 44.03 -18.48 -1.24
CA ASP A 226 43.88 -19.94 -1.15
C ASP A 226 44.63 -20.71 -2.27
N GLY A 227 45.37 -20.00 -3.14
CA GLY A 227 46.10 -20.57 -4.27
C GLY A 227 45.26 -20.79 -5.52
N THR A 228 43.96 -20.49 -5.48
CA THR A 228 43.10 -20.50 -6.67
C THR A 228 43.24 -19.20 -7.48
N PHE A 229 42.72 -19.19 -8.70
CA PHE A 229 42.67 -17.99 -9.53
C PHE A 229 41.26 -17.76 -10.05
N CYS A 230 40.92 -16.50 -10.31
CA CYS A 230 39.67 -16.11 -10.95
C CYS A 230 39.95 -15.13 -12.10
N ASP A 231 39.17 -15.23 -13.16
CA ASP A 231 39.32 -14.45 -14.39
C ASP A 231 38.15 -13.47 -14.49
N CYS A 232 38.41 -12.17 -14.65
CA CYS A 232 37.38 -11.13 -14.77
C CYS A 232 36.44 -11.33 -15.96
N GLN A 233 36.82 -12.14 -16.96
CA GLN A 233 35.90 -12.54 -18.02
C GLN A 233 34.80 -13.48 -17.52
N ASN A 234 35.11 -14.37 -16.57
CA ASN A 234 34.25 -15.47 -16.15
C ASN A 234 33.66 -15.28 -14.74
N ASP A 235 34.38 -14.58 -13.87
CA ASP A 235 33.98 -14.26 -12.50
C ASP A 235 34.17 -12.76 -12.26
N PHE A 236 33.04 -12.05 -12.23
CA PHE A 236 33.06 -10.60 -12.05
C PHE A 236 33.29 -10.17 -10.60
N TYR A 237 32.95 -11.03 -9.65
CA TYR A 237 33.17 -10.80 -8.22
C TYR A 237 34.57 -11.23 -7.80
N CYS A 238 35.45 -11.45 -8.77
CA CYS A 238 36.82 -11.85 -8.57
C CYS A 238 37.60 -10.75 -7.84
N THR A 239 38.02 -11.08 -6.63
CA THR A 239 38.82 -10.24 -5.73
C THR A 239 40.03 -11.02 -5.21
N SER A 240 41.06 -10.29 -4.81
CA SER A 240 42.18 -10.82 -4.04
C SER A 240 42.76 -9.76 -3.10
N SER A 241 43.57 -10.16 -2.13
CA SER A 241 44.18 -9.22 -1.20
C SER A 241 45.02 -8.16 -1.92
N ALA A 242 44.82 -6.89 -1.54
CA ALA A 242 45.63 -5.78 -2.01
C ALA A 242 47.07 -5.88 -1.49
N VAL A 243 48.02 -5.36 -2.25
CA VAL A 243 49.44 -5.38 -1.86
C VAL A 243 50.10 -4.03 -2.11
N PHE A 244 51.29 -3.81 -1.57
CA PHE A 244 52.24 -2.82 -2.08
C PHE A 244 53.36 -3.55 -2.81
N ASP A 245 53.59 -3.20 -4.07
CA ASP A 245 54.68 -3.73 -4.88
C ASP A 245 55.80 -2.67 -5.02
N ASN A 246 56.92 -2.91 -4.35
CA ASN A 246 58.06 -2.01 -4.37
C ASN A 246 58.97 -2.20 -5.59
N THR A 247 58.69 -3.19 -6.44
CA THR A 247 59.49 -3.46 -7.64
C THR A 247 58.90 -2.77 -8.86
N PHE A 248 59.35 -1.55 -9.10
CA PHE A 248 59.00 -0.83 -10.31
C PHE A 248 59.76 -1.44 -11.52
N ARG A 249 59.11 -2.30 -12.30
CA ARG A 249 59.57 -2.66 -13.66
C ARG A 249 58.41 -2.53 -14.64
N ALA A 250 58.43 -1.41 -15.37
CA ALA A 250 57.45 -0.99 -16.37
C ALA A 250 57.31 -1.91 -17.61
N ARG A 251 57.66 -3.20 -17.54
CA ARG A 251 57.72 -4.05 -18.74
C ARG A 251 57.49 -5.55 -18.56
N THR A 252 57.09 -6.04 -17.39
CA THR A 252 56.94 -7.51 -17.20
C THR A 252 55.72 -7.93 -16.40
N ARG A 253 55.03 -8.96 -16.92
CA ARG A 253 53.92 -9.72 -16.32
C ARG A 253 54.28 -10.49 -15.03
N TYR A 254 55.46 -10.25 -14.44
CA TYR A 254 55.98 -11.02 -13.30
C TYR A 254 55.79 -10.26 -11.99
N ILE A 255 55.02 -10.86 -11.08
CA ILE A 255 54.89 -10.45 -9.67
C ILE A 255 56.26 -10.59 -9.01
N SER A 256 56.77 -9.55 -8.35
CA SER A 256 57.97 -9.75 -7.53
C SER A 256 57.65 -10.43 -6.21
N ASN A 257 58.63 -11.16 -5.69
CA ASN A 257 58.55 -11.78 -4.36
C ASN A 257 58.60 -10.76 -3.21
N ASN A 258 58.69 -9.44 -3.48
CA ASN A 258 58.77 -8.38 -2.46
C ASN A 258 57.48 -7.57 -2.38
N THR A 259 56.33 -8.24 -2.25
CA THR A 259 55.03 -7.59 -2.05
C THR A 259 54.61 -7.63 -0.58
N LYS A 260 54.09 -6.52 -0.04
CA LYS A 260 53.51 -6.45 1.32
C LYS A 260 51.99 -6.46 1.20
N THR A 261 51.34 -7.52 1.71
CA THR A 261 49.87 -7.61 1.73
C THR A 261 49.27 -6.58 2.68
N LEU A 262 48.20 -5.92 2.24
CA LEU A 262 47.46 -4.93 3.02
C LEU A 262 46.23 -5.58 3.70
N PRO A 263 46.20 -5.68 5.04
CA PRO A 263 45.08 -6.30 5.74
C PRO A 263 43.76 -5.55 5.51
N GLY A 264 42.69 -6.30 5.21
CA GLY A 264 41.31 -5.82 5.12
C GLY A 264 41.00 -4.95 3.91
N ILE A 265 41.88 -4.89 2.91
CA ILE A 265 41.62 -4.25 1.61
C ILE A 265 41.78 -5.27 0.49
N ALA A 266 40.75 -5.38 -0.34
CA ALA A 266 40.77 -6.19 -1.54
C ALA A 266 41.08 -5.34 -2.77
N SER A 267 41.72 -5.98 -3.76
CA SER A 267 41.79 -5.60 -5.16
C SER A 267 40.84 -6.49 -5.96
N GLY A 268 40.38 -6.09 -7.14
CA GLY A 268 39.47 -6.90 -7.94
C GLY A 268 39.04 -6.26 -9.23
N CYS A 269 38.22 -6.96 -10.02
CA CYS A 269 37.88 -6.55 -11.39
C CYS A 269 37.36 -5.12 -11.48
N LEU A 270 36.51 -4.70 -10.54
CA LEU A 270 36.03 -3.33 -10.43
C LEU A 270 36.34 -2.75 -9.03
N PRO A 271 36.73 -1.46 -8.93
CA PRO A 271 36.93 -0.79 -7.64
C PRO A 271 35.72 -0.92 -6.72
N ILE A 272 34.49 -0.80 -7.25
CA ILE A 272 33.27 -0.93 -6.45
C ILE A 272 33.11 -2.33 -5.85
N ILE A 273 33.48 -3.38 -6.58
CA ILE A 273 33.34 -4.77 -6.13
C ILE A 273 34.36 -5.06 -5.03
N SER A 274 35.60 -4.63 -5.24
CA SER A 274 36.69 -4.85 -4.30
C SER A 274 36.53 -4.05 -3.01
N ILE A 275 36.05 -2.80 -3.05
CA ILE A 275 35.77 -2.07 -1.80
C ILE A 275 34.62 -2.69 -1.02
N LEU A 276 33.57 -3.18 -1.68
CA LEU A 276 32.46 -3.87 -1.02
C LEU A 276 32.92 -5.16 -0.31
N ASP A 277 33.91 -5.85 -0.88
CA ASP A 277 34.50 -7.05 -0.29
C ASP A 277 35.52 -6.76 0.84
N SER A 278 35.96 -5.51 0.97
CA SER A 278 36.93 -5.04 1.97
C SER A 278 36.31 -4.80 3.35
N THR A 279 37.11 -4.85 4.42
CA THR A 279 36.70 -4.64 5.83
C THR A 279 37.23 -3.34 6.46
N LEU A 280 38.15 -2.65 5.78
CA LEU A 280 38.82 -1.42 6.23
C LEU A 280 39.58 -1.58 7.56
N GLU A 281 39.95 -2.80 7.97
CA GLU A 281 40.50 -3.06 9.30
C GLU A 281 41.78 -2.27 9.60
N CYS A 282 42.62 -2.04 8.59
CA CYS A 282 43.85 -1.23 8.70
C CYS A 282 43.55 0.24 9.04
N PHE A 283 42.40 0.77 8.62
CA PHE A 283 41.99 2.17 8.84
C PHE A 283 41.54 2.46 10.28
N TYR A 284 41.40 1.42 11.11
CA TYR A 284 41.15 1.55 12.56
C TYR A 284 42.45 1.50 13.39
N ASN A 285 43.62 1.36 12.75
CA ASN A 285 44.91 1.25 13.41
C ASN A 285 45.87 2.31 12.88
N GLN A 286 46.24 3.28 13.72
CA GLN A 286 47.12 4.39 13.31
C GLN A 286 48.47 3.88 12.77
N THR A 287 49.07 2.85 13.36
CA THR A 287 50.34 2.30 12.87
C THR A 287 50.19 1.70 11.47
N CYS A 288 49.07 1.00 11.20
CA CYS A 288 48.80 0.44 9.88
C CYS A 288 48.52 1.54 8.84
N LEU A 289 47.83 2.61 9.27
CA LEU A 289 47.56 3.77 8.44
C LEU A 289 48.84 4.56 8.11
N ASP A 290 49.71 4.78 9.09
CA ASP A 290 51.00 5.45 8.90
C ASP A 290 51.90 4.64 7.95
N ASP A 291 51.88 3.30 8.06
CA ASP A 291 52.52 2.39 7.12
C ASP A 291 52.01 2.60 5.68
N ILE A 292 50.69 2.72 5.47
CA ILE A 292 50.12 3.03 4.15
C ILE A 292 50.61 4.40 3.66
N ILE A 293 50.53 5.43 4.51
CA ILE A 293 50.87 6.81 4.16
C ILE A 293 52.34 6.93 3.74
N SER A 294 53.23 6.12 4.32
CA SER A 294 54.66 6.10 3.97
C SER A 294 54.95 5.77 2.49
N TYR A 295 54.01 5.15 1.78
CA TYR A 295 54.13 4.84 0.35
C TYR A 295 53.65 5.97 -0.58
N PHE A 296 53.14 7.08 -0.03
CA PHE A 296 52.66 8.22 -0.80
C PHE A 296 53.59 9.45 -0.63
N PRO A 297 53.83 10.24 -1.70
CA PRO A 297 54.59 11.48 -1.61
C PRO A 297 53.70 12.61 -1.09
N THR A 298 53.23 12.48 0.16
CA THR A 298 52.38 13.46 0.83
C THR A 298 52.92 13.81 2.22
N ASN A 299 52.78 15.09 2.60
CA ASN A 299 53.06 15.57 3.96
C ASN A 299 51.78 15.68 4.81
N GLU A 300 50.64 15.29 4.24
CA GLU A 300 49.35 15.30 4.92
C GLU A 300 49.31 14.25 6.03
N LYS A 301 48.70 14.62 7.17
CA LYS A 301 48.49 13.70 8.29
C LYS A 301 47.04 13.24 8.31
N PHE A 302 46.78 11.95 8.49
CA PHE A 302 45.44 11.39 8.59
C PHE A 302 45.29 10.59 9.89
N SER A 303 44.10 10.66 10.50
CA SER A 303 43.80 9.97 11.75
C SER A 303 42.99 8.71 11.49
N ALA A 304 43.34 7.63 12.18
CA ALA A 304 42.58 6.38 12.14
C ALA A 304 41.15 6.54 12.68
N LEU A 305 40.24 5.67 12.22
CA LEU A 305 38.87 5.55 12.72
C LEU A 305 38.85 5.06 14.17
N VAL A 306 37.80 5.43 14.91
CA VAL A 306 37.66 5.10 16.34
C VAL A 306 36.59 4.02 16.50
N ILE A 307 36.94 2.93 17.19
CA ILE A 307 35.96 1.90 17.54
C ILE A 307 35.16 2.39 18.75
N HIS A 308 33.91 2.79 18.53
CA HIS A 308 33.00 3.14 19.61
C HIS A 308 32.39 1.87 20.24
N SER A 309 32.23 1.85 21.57
CA SER A 309 31.62 0.73 22.31
C SER A 309 30.18 0.42 21.90
N ASN A 310 29.48 1.42 21.33
CA ASN A 310 28.09 1.33 20.90
C ASN A 310 27.95 1.17 19.36
N SER A 311 29.04 0.87 18.66
CA SER A 311 29.02 0.60 17.22
C SER A 311 28.23 -0.68 16.93
N SER A 312 27.35 -0.63 15.94
CA SER A 312 26.63 -1.81 15.44
C SER A 312 27.54 -2.75 14.63
N TYR A 313 28.75 -2.28 14.29
CA TYR A 313 29.72 -2.98 13.45
C TYR A 313 31.07 -3.14 14.15
N ASN A 314 31.74 -4.26 13.87
CA ASN A 314 33.12 -4.49 14.29
C ASN A 314 34.11 -4.10 13.16
N ARG A 315 35.40 -3.95 13.48
CA ARG A 315 36.46 -3.57 12.51
C ARG A 315 36.71 -4.57 11.37
N TYR A 316 36.15 -5.76 11.44
CA TYR A 316 36.25 -6.84 10.44
C TYR A 316 34.98 -6.94 9.58
N THR A 317 34.03 -6.02 9.76
CA THR A 317 32.78 -6.01 8.99
C THR A 317 33.06 -5.56 7.56
N LYS A 318 32.54 -6.29 6.58
CA LYS A 318 32.66 -5.89 5.17
C LYS A 318 31.89 -4.59 4.89
N VAL A 319 32.44 -3.73 4.03
CA VAL A 319 31.78 -2.50 3.57
C VAL A 319 30.43 -2.83 2.93
N LYS A 320 30.29 -3.98 2.24
CA LYS A 320 29.00 -4.46 1.72
C LYS A 320 27.94 -4.54 2.81
N THR A 321 28.25 -5.14 3.96
CA THR A 321 27.31 -5.30 5.07
C THR A 321 26.93 -3.96 5.70
N MET A 322 27.88 -3.01 5.79
CA MET A 322 27.57 -1.65 6.23
C MET A 322 26.63 -0.95 5.23
N LEU A 323 26.89 -1.11 3.93
CA LEU A 323 26.11 -0.50 2.85
C LEU A 323 24.71 -1.10 2.69
N GLU A 324 24.55 -2.40 2.91
CA GLU A 324 23.25 -3.09 2.96
C GLU A 324 22.32 -2.48 4.02
N ASN A 325 22.92 -1.85 5.05
CA ASN A 325 22.24 -1.08 6.09
C ASN A 325 22.41 0.44 5.90
N LEU A 326 22.68 0.89 4.67
CA LEU A 326 22.79 2.31 4.27
C LEU A 326 23.87 3.10 5.04
N MET A 327 24.92 2.43 5.49
CA MET A 327 25.95 3.00 6.36
C MET A 327 25.38 3.58 7.66
N ILE A 328 24.27 3.05 8.19
CA ILE A 328 23.59 3.54 9.41
C ILE A 328 23.99 2.68 10.61
N GLU A 329 24.44 3.33 11.68
CA GLU A 329 24.72 2.70 12.97
C GLU A 329 23.45 2.47 13.78
N GLN A 330 22.61 3.51 13.85
CA GLN A 330 21.39 3.51 14.65
C GLN A 330 20.35 4.46 14.06
N TRP A 331 19.07 4.14 14.24
CA TRP A 331 17.94 5.00 13.91
C TRP A 331 17.38 5.62 15.20
N ILE A 332 17.27 6.94 15.25
CA ILE A 332 16.71 7.68 16.38
C ILE A 332 15.27 8.05 16.05
N THR A 333 14.31 7.60 16.86
CA THR A 333 12.88 7.82 16.62
C THR A 333 12.25 8.69 17.70
N ASN A 334 11.65 9.81 17.32
CA ASN A 334 10.90 10.67 18.22
C ASN A 334 9.45 10.77 17.76
N ILE A 335 8.49 10.54 18.66
CA ILE A 335 7.05 10.61 18.38
C ILE A 335 6.41 11.57 19.37
N SER A 336 5.62 12.53 18.87
CA SER A 336 4.92 13.51 19.68
C SER A 336 3.40 13.43 19.46
N TYR A 337 2.70 12.87 20.44
CA TYR A 337 1.23 12.87 20.45
C TYR A 337 0.64 14.29 20.46
N ASP A 338 1.34 15.25 21.07
CA ASP A 338 0.86 16.62 21.22
C ASP A 338 0.77 17.33 19.87
N LYS A 339 1.88 17.31 19.12
CA LYS A 339 1.90 17.73 17.71
C LYS A 339 0.84 17.00 16.87
N TYR A 340 0.65 15.69 17.04
CA TYR A 340 -0.41 14.96 16.32
C TYR A 340 -1.81 15.51 16.63
N TYR A 341 -2.11 15.75 17.91
CA TYR A 341 -3.39 16.30 18.34
C TYR A 341 -3.65 17.68 17.74
N ASP A 342 -2.64 18.56 17.77
CA ASP A 342 -2.70 19.92 17.23
C ASP A 342 -2.92 19.91 15.70
N GLN A 343 -2.30 18.98 14.98
CA GLN A 343 -2.49 18.82 13.54
C GLN A 343 -3.84 18.18 13.18
N CYS A 344 -4.32 17.23 14.00
CA CYS A 344 -5.64 16.62 13.82
C CYS A 344 -6.76 17.61 14.05
N ALA A 345 -6.62 18.50 15.04
CA ALA A 345 -7.56 19.58 15.36
C ALA A 345 -9.03 19.11 15.25
N PRO A 346 -9.52 18.28 16.20
CA PRO A 346 -10.81 17.60 16.07
C PRO A 346 -12.00 18.56 15.95
N ILE A 347 -12.91 18.29 15.01
CA ILE A 347 -14.06 19.16 14.67
C ILE A 347 -15.13 19.11 15.78
N SER A 348 -15.54 17.91 16.16
CA SER A 348 -16.46 17.65 17.25
C SER A 348 -16.28 16.20 17.71
N CYS A 349 -16.65 15.89 18.95
CA CYS A 349 -16.59 14.54 19.49
C CYS A 349 -18.00 14.10 19.91
N THR A 350 -18.42 12.90 19.51
CA THR A 350 -19.74 12.35 19.84
C THR A 350 -19.65 11.11 20.70
N TYR A 351 -20.54 11.02 21.69
CA TYR A 351 -20.72 9.80 22.50
C TYR A 351 -22.19 9.63 22.91
N SER A 352 -22.64 8.39 23.07
CA SER A 352 -23.99 8.07 23.58
C SER A 352 -23.94 7.81 25.08
N LYS A 353 -24.89 8.35 25.84
CA LYS A 353 -25.09 8.02 27.25
C LYS A 353 -26.54 7.65 27.54
N GLU A 354 -26.74 6.83 28.56
CA GLU A 354 -28.07 6.49 29.07
C GLU A 354 -28.53 7.57 30.05
N GLU A 355 -29.69 8.18 29.79
CA GLU A 355 -30.31 9.17 30.67
C GLU A 355 -31.75 8.79 31.01
N ARG A 356 -32.18 9.19 32.21
CA ARG A 356 -33.56 9.01 32.69
C ARG A 356 -34.47 10.09 32.11
N HIS A 357 -35.76 9.80 32.00
CA HIS A 357 -36.76 10.79 31.59
C HIS A 357 -36.77 11.97 32.58
N ASN A 358 -36.84 13.19 32.05
CA ASN A 358 -36.96 14.40 32.88
C ASN A 358 -38.27 14.38 33.68
N LEU A 359 -38.24 14.89 34.91
CA LEU A 359 -39.36 14.99 35.82
C LEU A 359 -40.59 15.70 35.21
N ILE A 360 -40.37 16.72 34.37
CA ILE A 360 -41.45 17.41 33.64
C ILE A 360 -42.20 16.45 32.72
N PHE A 361 -41.48 15.56 32.04
CA PHE A 361 -42.05 14.54 31.16
C PHE A 361 -42.87 13.51 31.95
N VAL A 362 -42.37 13.08 33.11
CA VAL A 362 -43.09 12.15 34.00
C VAL A 362 -44.39 12.80 34.50
N ILE A 363 -44.33 14.05 34.94
CA ILE A 363 -45.50 14.80 35.44
C ILE A 363 -46.56 15.00 34.34
N THR A 364 -46.16 15.45 33.15
CA THR A 364 -47.13 15.67 32.06
C THR A 364 -47.83 14.39 31.63
N LYS A 365 -47.16 13.24 31.68
CA LYS A 365 -47.79 11.94 31.41
C LYS A 365 -48.73 11.48 32.54
N LEU A 366 -48.37 11.71 33.80
CA LEU A 366 -49.25 11.41 34.93
C LEU A 366 -50.53 12.27 34.91
N ILE A 367 -50.42 13.56 34.58
CA ILE A 367 -51.57 14.47 34.41
C ILE A 367 -52.51 13.97 33.29
N GLY A 368 -51.95 13.50 32.17
CA GLY A 368 -52.76 12.94 31.08
C GLY A 368 -53.51 11.64 31.45
N LEU A 369 -53.00 10.87 32.40
CA LEU A 369 -53.60 9.60 32.85
C LEU A 369 -54.63 9.78 33.98
N LEU A 370 -54.53 10.87 34.74
CA LEU A 370 -55.40 11.18 35.89
C LEU A 370 -56.89 11.20 35.53
N SER A 371 -57.26 11.74 34.37
CA SER A 371 -58.67 11.85 33.96
C SER A 371 -59.33 10.50 33.61
N GLY A 372 -58.58 9.56 33.02
CA GLY A 372 -59.10 8.23 32.72
C GLY A 372 -59.18 7.34 33.97
N LEU A 373 -58.16 7.43 34.82
CA LEU A 373 -58.03 6.60 36.02
C LEU A 373 -59.08 6.96 37.08
N THR A 374 -59.36 8.25 37.27
CA THR A 374 -60.38 8.74 38.22
C THR A 374 -61.78 8.26 37.84
N LEU A 375 -62.09 8.18 36.55
CA LEU A 375 -63.40 7.77 36.03
C LEU A 375 -63.62 6.25 36.16
N VAL A 376 -62.60 5.44 35.85
CA VAL A 376 -62.65 3.97 36.00
C VAL A 376 -62.74 3.56 37.48
N LEU A 377 -61.95 4.19 38.35
CA LEU A 377 -61.98 3.89 39.78
C LEU A 377 -63.31 4.32 40.42
N GLY A 378 -63.92 5.42 39.96
CA GLY A 378 -65.24 5.87 40.42
C GLY A 378 -66.36 4.90 40.07
N LEU A 379 -66.19 4.08 39.03
CA LEU A 379 -67.13 3.02 38.65
C LEU A 379 -66.92 1.72 39.42
N ILE A 380 -65.67 1.34 39.67
CA ILE A 380 -65.31 0.05 40.25
C ILE A 380 -65.41 0.09 41.78
N SER A 381 -65.03 1.19 42.45
CA SER A 381 -64.99 1.25 43.91
C SER A 381 -66.35 1.00 44.59
N PRO A 382 -67.50 1.51 44.10
CA PRO A 382 -68.80 1.24 44.73
C PRO A 382 -69.24 -0.21 44.54
N ILE A 383 -68.87 -0.82 43.41
CA ILE A 383 -69.18 -2.22 43.08
C ILE A 383 -68.38 -3.14 44.02
N VAL A 384 -67.07 -2.92 44.13
CA VAL A 384 -66.17 -3.72 44.98
C VAL A 384 -66.59 -3.63 46.45
N VAL A 385 -66.88 -2.43 46.97
CA VAL A 385 -67.33 -2.27 48.36
C VAL A 385 -68.69 -2.93 48.61
N ARG A 386 -69.64 -2.84 47.67
CA ARG A 386 -70.91 -3.60 47.76
C ARG A 386 -70.68 -5.11 47.81
N PHE A 387 -69.73 -5.65 47.05
CA PHE A 387 -69.38 -7.07 47.11
C PHE A 387 -68.70 -7.46 48.42
N ILE A 388 -67.82 -6.62 48.96
CA ILE A 388 -67.13 -6.86 50.23
C ILE A 388 -68.13 -6.83 51.39
N MET A 389 -69.00 -5.81 51.45
CA MET A 389 -70.05 -5.67 52.47
C MET A 389 -71.06 -6.83 52.42
N LYS A 390 -71.42 -7.31 51.22
CA LYS A 390 -72.34 -8.45 51.05
C LYS A 390 -71.71 -9.79 51.46
N LYS A 391 -70.39 -9.87 51.57
CA LYS A 391 -69.66 -11.05 52.07
C LYS A 391 -69.53 -11.01 53.61
N ILE A 392 -69.30 -9.83 54.17
CA ILE A 392 -69.20 -9.61 55.63
C ILE A 392 -70.57 -9.83 56.31
N ASN A 393 -71.68 -9.41 55.67
CA ASN A 393 -73.03 -9.62 56.21
C ASN A 393 -73.57 -11.06 56.05
N HIS A 394 -72.80 -12.00 55.48
CA HIS A 394 -73.29 -13.34 55.11
C HIS A 394 -72.73 -14.49 55.98
N GLU A 395 -72.22 -14.20 57.18
CA GLU A 395 -71.68 -15.22 58.10
C GLU A 395 -72.73 -16.05 58.87
N GLN A 396 -74.04 -15.92 58.57
CA GLN A 396 -75.06 -16.81 59.15
C GLN A 396 -76.08 -17.32 58.09
N SER A 397 -75.70 -18.31 57.28
CA SER A 397 -76.65 -19.29 56.68
C SER A 397 -75.99 -20.40 55.85
N PRO A 398 -76.62 -21.59 55.75
CA PRO A 398 -75.95 -22.86 55.44
C PRO A 398 -75.56 -23.04 53.96
N SER A 399 -74.71 -24.05 53.73
CA SER A 399 -73.98 -24.34 52.48
C SER A 399 -74.87 -24.56 51.25
N ILE A 400 -75.01 -23.52 50.41
CA ILE A 400 -75.61 -23.61 49.07
C ILE A 400 -74.55 -24.10 48.05
N PRO A 401 -74.88 -25.01 47.11
CA PRO A 401 -73.96 -25.50 46.08
C PRO A 401 -73.37 -24.38 45.22
N ILE A 402 -72.05 -24.45 44.95
CA ILE A 402 -71.25 -23.44 44.23
C ILE A 402 -71.84 -23.09 42.86
N ARG A 403 -72.47 -24.03 42.15
CA ARG A 403 -73.12 -23.77 40.84
C ARG A 403 -74.35 -22.85 40.96
N ILE A 404 -75.15 -22.98 42.01
CA ILE A 404 -76.32 -22.12 42.25
C ILE A 404 -75.84 -20.72 42.69
N ARG A 405 -74.81 -20.64 43.52
CA ARG A 405 -74.15 -19.38 43.90
C ARG A 405 -73.54 -18.67 42.68
N LEU A 406 -72.85 -19.38 41.79
CA LEU A 406 -72.30 -18.81 40.55
C LEU A 406 -73.40 -18.35 39.60
N ASN A 407 -74.50 -19.09 39.47
CA ASN A 407 -75.64 -18.68 38.63
C ASN A 407 -76.40 -17.50 39.23
N GLN A 408 -76.53 -17.40 40.55
CA GLN A 408 -77.11 -16.24 41.25
C GLN A 408 -76.20 -15.01 41.18
N ILE A 409 -74.88 -15.18 41.25
CA ILE A 409 -73.90 -14.10 41.05
C ILE A 409 -73.93 -13.65 39.58
N LYS A 410 -73.93 -14.59 38.64
CA LYS A 410 -74.01 -14.30 37.19
C LYS A 410 -75.32 -13.61 36.84
N SER A 411 -76.45 -14.01 37.43
CA SER A 411 -77.75 -13.34 37.23
C SER A 411 -77.79 -11.96 37.89
N SER A 412 -77.21 -11.80 39.09
CA SER A 412 -77.13 -10.50 39.78
C SER A 412 -76.21 -9.50 39.07
N ILE A 413 -75.06 -9.95 38.57
CA ILE A 413 -74.14 -9.15 37.75
C ILE A 413 -74.81 -8.82 36.43
N LYS A 414 -75.45 -9.80 35.77
CA LYS A 414 -76.20 -9.56 34.51
C LYS A 414 -77.29 -8.51 34.72
N LYS A 415 -78.04 -8.57 35.83
CA LYS A 415 -79.08 -7.58 36.15
C LYS A 415 -78.47 -6.19 36.45
N ALA A 416 -77.41 -6.12 37.25
CA ALA A 416 -76.70 -4.88 37.56
C ALA A 416 -76.06 -4.21 36.32
N VAL A 417 -75.54 -5.00 35.38
CA VAL A 417 -74.98 -4.52 34.10
C VAL A 417 -76.10 -4.08 33.14
N ILE A 418 -77.23 -4.78 33.12
CA ILE A 418 -78.37 -4.45 32.26
C ILE A 418 -79.07 -3.16 32.72
N ASP A 419 -79.15 -2.94 34.03
CA ASP A 419 -79.79 -1.77 34.67
C ASP A 419 -78.82 -0.59 34.90
N LEU A 420 -77.54 -0.74 34.51
CA LEU A 420 -76.52 0.29 34.66
C LEU A 420 -76.88 1.50 33.79
N ASN A 421 -77.01 2.66 34.43
CA ASN A 421 -77.26 3.93 33.79
C ASN A 421 -76.32 4.99 34.40
N LEU A 422 -75.21 5.28 33.71
CA LEU A 422 -74.23 6.29 34.14
C LEU A 422 -74.79 7.72 34.05
N PHE A 423 -75.74 7.96 33.13
CA PHE A 423 -76.26 9.29 32.82
C PHE A 423 -77.68 9.48 33.37
N LYS A 424 -77.88 9.22 34.67
CA LYS A 424 -79.17 9.47 35.34
C LYS A 424 -79.43 10.97 35.48
N HIS A 425 -80.62 11.40 35.07
CA HIS A 425 -81.13 12.76 35.31
C HIS A 425 -82.58 12.70 35.77
N TYR A 426 -83.02 13.62 36.64
CA TYR A 426 -84.37 13.65 37.18
C TYR A 426 -85.06 14.99 36.84
N PRO A 427 -86.36 15.02 36.49
CA PRO A 427 -87.26 13.90 36.20
C PRO A 427 -87.16 13.44 34.73
N SER A 428 -87.17 12.12 34.49
CA SER A 428 -87.03 11.54 33.14
C SER A 428 -88.20 10.63 32.78
N ASN A 429 -88.78 10.84 31.61
CA ASN A 429 -89.88 10.03 31.06
C ASN A 429 -89.39 8.64 30.60
N ASP A 430 -90.30 7.69 30.41
CA ASP A 430 -89.97 6.26 30.17
C ASP A 430 -89.17 6.00 28.86
N ARG A 431 -89.26 6.94 27.91
CA ARG A 431 -88.37 7.01 26.72
C ARG A 431 -86.97 7.54 27.06
N GLN A 432 -86.84 8.56 27.91
CA GLN A 432 -85.55 9.14 28.30
C GLN A 432 -84.69 8.16 29.10
N ILE A 433 -85.30 7.36 29.98
CA ILE A 433 -84.58 6.31 30.71
C ILE A 433 -83.96 5.28 29.74
N ARG A 434 -84.67 4.93 28.65
CA ARG A 434 -84.12 4.05 27.61
C ARG A 434 -82.95 4.70 26.87
N TYR A 435 -83.05 5.98 26.48
CA TYR A 435 -81.94 6.71 25.87
C TYR A 435 -80.71 6.81 26.77
N GLN A 436 -80.89 7.08 28.06
CA GLN A 436 -79.80 7.14 29.04
C GLN A 436 -79.09 5.79 29.20
N ARG A 437 -79.84 4.68 29.19
CA ARG A 437 -79.27 3.32 29.18
C ARG A 437 -78.51 3.01 27.88
N TYR A 438 -79.02 3.44 26.73
CA TYR A 438 -78.30 3.29 25.45
C TYR A 438 -77.02 4.14 25.39
N ALA A 439 -77.05 5.37 25.88
CA ALA A 439 -75.88 6.25 25.99
C ALA A 439 -74.82 5.66 26.93
N THR A 440 -75.24 5.10 28.07
CA THR A 440 -74.35 4.40 29.01
C THR A 440 -73.66 3.20 28.35
N ARG A 441 -74.40 2.39 27.59
CA ARG A 441 -73.85 1.23 26.87
C ARG A 441 -72.88 1.66 25.75
N LEU A 442 -73.24 2.70 24.99
CA LEU A 442 -72.39 3.25 23.94
C LEU A 442 -71.08 3.79 24.51
N TYR A 443 -71.15 4.53 25.62
CA TYR A 443 -69.99 5.09 26.31
C TYR A 443 -69.03 4.01 26.84
N LEU A 444 -69.57 2.95 27.46
CA LEU A 444 -68.75 1.83 27.95
C LEU A 444 -68.10 1.05 26.80
N ILE A 445 -68.81 0.83 25.69
CA ILE A 445 -68.25 0.19 24.50
C ILE A 445 -67.12 1.05 23.91
N LEU A 446 -67.33 2.37 23.80
CA LEU A 446 -66.31 3.31 23.32
C LEU A 446 -65.06 3.29 24.19
N ILE A 447 -65.19 3.34 25.51
CA ILE A 447 -64.04 3.27 26.44
C ILE A 447 -63.26 1.96 26.28
N VAL A 448 -63.94 0.82 26.18
CA VAL A 448 -63.27 -0.47 26.01
C VAL A 448 -62.51 -0.52 24.68
N ILE A 449 -63.08 0.03 23.61
CA ILE A 449 -62.41 0.12 22.30
C ILE A 449 -61.20 1.05 22.37
N SER A 450 -61.31 2.23 23.01
CA SER A 450 -60.21 3.20 23.13
C SER A 450 -59.05 2.70 24.01
N VAL A 451 -59.35 2.03 25.13
CA VAL A 451 -58.31 1.43 25.98
C VAL A 451 -57.66 0.23 25.27
N GLY A 452 -58.46 -0.56 24.55
CA GLY A 452 -57.96 -1.66 23.72
C GLY A 452 -57.00 -1.17 22.64
N SER A 453 -57.35 -0.11 21.90
CA SER A 453 -56.50 0.44 20.85
C SER A 453 -55.19 1.03 21.40
N LEU A 454 -55.23 1.75 22.51
CA LEU A 454 -54.04 2.28 23.21
C LEU A 454 -53.12 1.16 23.72
N SER A 455 -53.68 0.09 24.27
CA SER A 455 -52.92 -1.06 24.76
C SER A 455 -52.24 -1.79 23.60
N VAL A 456 -52.98 -2.01 22.50
CA VAL A 456 -52.45 -2.61 21.27
C VAL A 456 -51.35 -1.74 20.66
N TYR A 457 -51.52 -0.41 20.64
CA TYR A 457 -50.48 0.53 20.21
C TYR A 457 -49.18 0.39 21.02
N HIS A 458 -49.29 0.31 22.34
CA HIS A 458 -48.12 0.12 23.21
C HIS A 458 -47.46 -1.26 23.05
N LEU A 459 -48.24 -2.31 22.81
CA LEU A 459 -47.74 -3.67 22.52
C LEU A 459 -47.02 -3.76 21.17
N ILE A 460 -47.44 -2.98 20.17
CA ILE A 460 -46.87 -2.99 18.81
C ILE A 460 -45.61 -2.10 18.70
N ARG A 461 -45.37 -1.19 19.65
CA ARG A 461 -44.23 -0.27 19.61
C ARG A 461 -42.91 -1.05 19.70
N LYS A 462 -42.16 -1.11 18.59
CA LYS A 462 -40.82 -1.70 18.54
C LYS A 462 -39.83 -0.85 19.35
N ARG A 463 -39.00 -1.49 20.17
CA ARG A 463 -37.90 -0.87 20.92
C ARG A 463 -36.58 -1.20 20.22
N ILE A 464 -35.72 -0.19 20.02
CA ILE A 464 -34.34 -0.40 19.55
C ILE A 464 -33.51 -0.84 20.76
N GLN A 465 -32.88 -2.00 20.69
CA GLN A 465 -31.96 -2.52 21.71
C GLN A 465 -30.61 -2.80 21.07
N ARG A 466 -29.53 -2.26 21.65
CA ARG A 466 -28.16 -2.66 21.32
C ARG A 466 -27.83 -3.93 22.11
N LYS A 467 -27.59 -5.04 21.40
CA LYS A 467 -27.15 -6.30 21.99
C LYS A 467 -25.67 -6.50 21.68
N THR A 468 -24.84 -6.45 22.71
CA THR A 468 -23.39 -6.71 22.58
C THR A 468 -23.15 -8.21 22.67
N ILE A 469 -22.43 -8.77 21.70
CA ILE A 469 -21.98 -10.17 21.70
C ILE A 469 -20.46 -10.13 21.83
N LEU A 470 -19.93 -10.73 22.89
CA LEU A 470 -18.49 -10.85 23.10
C LEU A 470 -17.94 -11.98 22.22
N ASN A 471 -16.85 -11.72 21.49
CA ASN A 471 -16.11 -12.68 20.66
C ASN A 471 -17.02 -13.56 19.76
N PRO A 472 -17.79 -12.96 18.83
CA PRO A 472 -18.69 -13.72 17.95
C PRO A 472 -17.91 -14.68 17.03
N SER A 473 -18.47 -15.87 16.78
CA SER A 473 -17.92 -16.80 15.78
C SER A 473 -18.10 -16.26 14.35
N LEU A 474 -17.31 -16.75 13.39
CA LEU A 474 -17.45 -16.38 11.98
C LEU A 474 -18.86 -16.67 11.43
N SER A 475 -19.43 -17.83 11.77
CA SER A 475 -20.80 -18.19 11.37
C SER A 475 -21.82 -17.21 11.92
N LYS A 476 -21.66 -16.77 13.18
CA LYS A 476 -22.56 -15.81 13.81
C LYS A 476 -22.41 -14.41 13.23
N TYR A 477 -21.19 -13.98 12.92
CA TYR A 477 -20.94 -12.73 12.20
C TYR A 477 -21.59 -12.74 10.81
N LEU A 478 -21.42 -13.81 10.04
CA LEU A 478 -22.01 -13.92 8.70
C LEU A 478 -23.55 -13.85 8.76
N GLU A 479 -24.17 -14.57 9.69
CA GLU A 479 -25.62 -14.51 9.96
C GLU A 479 -26.07 -13.07 10.26
N LEU A 480 -25.39 -12.37 11.19
CA LEU A 480 -25.74 -11.00 11.57
C LEU A 480 -25.50 -9.99 10.44
N SER A 481 -24.43 -10.19 9.66
CA SER A 481 -24.10 -9.34 8.51
C SER A 481 -25.13 -9.43 7.38
N GLN A 482 -25.82 -10.58 7.25
CA GLN A 482 -26.91 -10.77 6.29
C GLN A 482 -28.24 -10.16 6.76
N ILE A 483 -28.48 -10.11 8.07
CA ILE A 483 -29.74 -9.62 8.65
C ILE A 483 -29.75 -8.09 8.75
N ASN A 484 -28.68 -7.47 9.29
CA ASN A 484 -28.59 -6.02 9.49
C ASN A 484 -27.14 -5.55 9.27
N SER A 485 -26.80 -5.18 8.04
CA SER A 485 -25.42 -4.87 7.64
C SER A 485 -24.94 -3.46 8.03
N ILE A 486 -25.85 -2.51 8.29
CA ILE A 486 -25.54 -1.08 8.41
C ILE A 486 -25.12 -0.69 9.85
N ASP A 487 -25.75 -1.28 10.87
CA ASP A 487 -25.49 -0.95 12.29
C ASP A 487 -24.56 -1.96 13.00
N LEU A 488 -23.98 -2.91 12.25
CA LEU A 488 -23.10 -3.95 12.78
C LEU A 488 -21.68 -3.39 13.02
N TYR A 489 -21.39 -3.03 14.26
CA TYR A 489 -20.06 -2.60 14.69
C TYR A 489 -19.31 -3.74 15.37
N CYS A 490 -18.25 -4.25 14.73
CA CYS A 490 -17.41 -5.32 15.24
C CYS A 490 -15.97 -4.83 15.39
N PRO A 491 -15.60 -4.23 16.54
CA PRO A 491 -14.24 -3.75 16.77
C PRO A 491 -13.27 -4.94 16.88
N CYS A 492 -12.06 -4.77 16.36
CA CYS A 492 -11.03 -5.81 16.41
C CYS A 492 -10.27 -5.77 17.75
N THR A 493 -9.93 -6.95 18.28
CA THR A 493 -9.03 -7.07 19.45
C THR A 493 -7.59 -6.75 19.09
N SER A 494 -7.15 -7.17 17.90
CA SER A 494 -5.93 -6.70 17.24
C SER A 494 -6.30 -5.86 16.04
N ILE A 495 -5.79 -4.63 15.99
CA ILE A 495 -6.04 -3.69 14.88
C ILE A 495 -5.02 -3.83 13.73
N SER A 496 -4.11 -4.80 13.83
CA SER A 496 -3.05 -5.08 12.87
C SER A 496 -2.88 -6.59 12.69
N THR A 497 -2.80 -7.02 11.44
CA THR A 497 -2.60 -8.41 11.05
C THR A 497 -1.71 -8.48 9.83
N SER A 498 -0.63 -9.27 9.85
CA SER A 498 0.28 -9.39 8.70
C SER A 498 -0.38 -10.14 7.54
N TYR A 499 -0.06 -9.75 6.30
CA TYR A 499 -0.58 -10.43 5.10
C TYR A 499 -0.26 -11.93 5.07
N SER A 500 0.87 -12.35 5.64
CA SER A 500 1.26 -13.77 5.77
C SER A 500 0.22 -14.64 6.49
N THR A 501 -0.64 -14.07 7.33
CA THR A 501 -1.70 -14.83 8.00
C THR A 501 -2.98 -14.96 7.17
N LEU A 502 -3.11 -14.14 6.12
CA LEU A 502 -4.33 -14.01 5.30
C LEU A 502 -4.18 -14.65 3.92
N ILE A 503 -2.97 -14.61 3.34
CA ILE A 503 -2.69 -15.02 1.96
C ILE A 503 -1.40 -15.83 1.86
N SER A 504 -1.32 -16.67 0.84
CA SER A 504 -0.10 -17.37 0.41
C SER A 504 0.09 -17.11 -1.08
N ILE A 505 1.31 -16.72 -1.47
CA ILE A 505 1.67 -16.40 -2.86
C ILE A 505 2.82 -17.31 -3.27
N GLU A 506 2.65 -18.02 -4.39
CA GLU A 506 3.70 -18.80 -5.04
C GLU A 506 4.15 -18.08 -6.31
N VAL A 507 5.47 -17.88 -6.45
CA VAL A 507 6.07 -17.19 -7.60
C VAL A 507 6.67 -18.22 -8.54
N HIS A 508 6.16 -18.29 -9.77
CA HIS A 508 6.74 -19.11 -10.82
C HIS A 508 7.61 -18.25 -11.75
N TYR A 509 8.90 -18.60 -11.83
CA TYR A 509 9.84 -17.94 -12.72
C TYR A 509 9.79 -18.58 -14.11
N HIS A 510 10.29 -17.86 -15.11
CA HIS A 510 10.41 -18.38 -16.47
C HIS A 510 11.28 -19.65 -16.49
N GLN A 511 10.90 -20.64 -17.30
CA GLN A 511 11.55 -21.95 -17.38
C GLN A 511 13.07 -21.88 -17.65
N LEU A 512 13.50 -20.82 -18.35
CA LEU A 512 14.90 -20.49 -18.59
C LEU A 512 15.72 -20.41 -17.29
N CYS A 513 15.15 -19.80 -16.24
CA CYS A 513 15.86 -19.54 -14.98
C CYS A 513 16.10 -20.81 -14.14
N SER A 514 15.45 -21.92 -14.49
CA SER A 514 15.69 -23.25 -13.95
C SER A 514 16.37 -24.19 -14.96
N SER A 515 16.73 -23.68 -16.13
CA SER A 515 17.29 -24.49 -17.21
C SER A 515 18.81 -24.68 -17.08
N TYR A 516 19.36 -25.65 -17.81
CA TYR A 516 20.81 -25.86 -17.88
C TYR A 516 21.56 -24.68 -18.50
N LEU A 517 20.91 -23.87 -19.35
CA LEU A 517 21.51 -22.75 -20.09
C LEU A 517 21.99 -21.59 -19.21
N VAL A 518 21.50 -21.49 -17.97
CA VAL A 518 21.93 -20.47 -17.01
C VAL A 518 22.82 -21.04 -15.90
N SER A 519 23.15 -22.34 -15.98
CA SER A 519 24.00 -23.00 -15.00
C SER A 519 25.48 -22.65 -15.18
N SER A 520 26.22 -22.60 -14.08
CA SER A 520 27.67 -22.35 -14.10
C SER A 520 28.41 -23.36 -14.99
N ARG A 521 27.93 -24.61 -15.09
CA ARG A 521 28.51 -25.66 -15.93
C ARG A 521 28.36 -25.36 -17.41
N TRP A 522 27.17 -24.94 -17.86
CA TRP A 522 26.95 -24.54 -19.24
C TRP A 522 27.76 -23.29 -19.60
N ILE A 523 27.76 -22.28 -18.73
CA ILE A 523 28.54 -21.05 -18.96
C ILE A 523 30.03 -21.37 -19.09
N ALA A 524 30.59 -22.18 -18.18
CA ALA A 524 31.99 -22.62 -18.26
C ALA A 524 32.27 -23.40 -19.55
N TYR A 525 31.34 -24.26 -19.96
CA TYR A 525 31.42 -24.98 -21.22
C TYR A 525 31.42 -24.03 -22.42
N SER A 526 30.46 -23.11 -22.53
CA SER A 526 30.40 -22.10 -23.59
C SER A 526 31.65 -21.22 -23.65
N ASN A 527 32.23 -20.86 -22.49
CA ASN A 527 33.48 -20.10 -22.45
C ASN A 527 34.69 -20.91 -22.94
N SER A 528 34.73 -22.23 -22.73
CA SER A 528 35.82 -23.09 -23.20
C SER A 528 35.88 -23.26 -24.73
N ILE A 529 34.73 -23.23 -25.41
CA ILE A 529 34.64 -23.37 -26.87
C ILE A 529 34.89 -22.06 -27.65
N SER A 530 34.96 -20.93 -26.95
CA SER A 530 35.24 -19.59 -27.51
C SER A 530 36.66 -19.41 -28.10
N ARG A 531 37.53 -20.42 -28.02
CA ARG A 531 38.95 -20.29 -28.38
C ARG A 531 39.31 -20.75 -29.80
N ILE A 532 38.33 -21.19 -30.60
CA ILE A 532 38.64 -21.99 -31.79
C ILE A 532 38.80 -21.14 -33.06
N LEU A 533 38.12 -19.99 -33.22
CA LEU A 533 38.16 -19.18 -34.45
C LEU A 533 38.01 -17.67 -34.15
N GLY A 534 38.89 -16.84 -34.74
CA GLY A 534 38.99 -15.39 -34.52
C GLY A 534 37.92 -14.54 -35.23
N ASP A 535 36.79 -15.14 -35.62
CA ASP A 535 35.70 -14.41 -36.27
C ASP A 535 34.82 -13.70 -35.24
N LEU A 536 34.65 -12.40 -35.42
CA LEU A 536 33.82 -11.54 -34.59
C LEU A 536 32.36 -11.99 -34.56
N TYR A 537 31.83 -12.50 -35.67
CA TYR A 537 30.41 -12.87 -35.76
C TYR A 537 30.15 -14.28 -35.21
N ASP A 538 31.21 -15.00 -34.86
CA ASP A 538 31.09 -16.36 -34.34
C ASP A 538 30.39 -16.37 -32.97
N TYR A 539 29.24 -17.03 -32.93
CA TYR A 539 28.42 -17.24 -31.74
C TYR A 539 29.23 -17.76 -30.56
N ARG A 540 30.21 -18.65 -30.79
CA ARG A 540 31.00 -19.26 -29.70
C ARG A 540 31.83 -18.24 -28.93
N ASN A 541 32.17 -17.10 -29.55
CA ASN A 541 32.91 -16.01 -28.92
C ASN A 541 32.04 -15.17 -27.96
N HIS A 542 30.72 -15.26 -28.09
CA HIS A 542 29.76 -14.44 -27.33
C HIS A 542 28.84 -15.25 -26.41
N ALA A 543 28.59 -16.51 -26.75
CA ALA A 543 27.62 -17.37 -26.10
C ALA A 543 27.80 -17.41 -24.58
N GLY A 544 29.01 -17.67 -24.10
CA GLY A 544 29.27 -17.75 -22.65
C GLY A 544 28.96 -16.45 -21.91
N ASN A 545 29.23 -15.29 -22.53
CA ASN A 545 28.91 -13.99 -21.96
C ASN A 545 27.39 -13.73 -21.96
N GLN A 546 26.67 -14.10 -23.02
CA GLN A 546 25.22 -13.93 -23.10
C GLN A 546 24.49 -14.81 -22.08
N PHE A 547 24.87 -16.09 -21.95
CA PHE A 547 24.28 -16.98 -20.95
C PHE A 547 24.62 -16.58 -19.52
N GLN A 548 25.83 -16.05 -19.29
CA GLN A 548 26.19 -15.47 -18.01
C GLN A 548 25.28 -14.27 -17.67
N THR A 549 25.01 -13.40 -18.66
CA THR A 549 24.12 -12.26 -18.49
C THR A 549 22.66 -12.68 -18.25
N LEU A 550 22.18 -13.72 -18.95
CA LEU A 550 20.87 -14.33 -18.68
C LEU A 550 20.78 -14.91 -17.27
N SER A 551 21.83 -15.59 -16.82
CA SER A 551 21.91 -16.12 -15.45
C SER A 551 21.82 -14.98 -14.42
N MET A 552 22.53 -13.87 -14.65
CA MET A 552 22.41 -12.68 -13.81
C MET A 552 21.01 -12.08 -13.78
N PHE A 553 20.31 -12.01 -14.91
CA PHE A 553 18.91 -11.56 -14.94
C PHE A 553 18.01 -12.47 -14.11
N CYS A 554 18.20 -13.78 -14.22
CA CYS A 554 17.43 -14.76 -13.45
C CYS A 554 17.71 -14.65 -11.94
N GLU A 555 18.98 -14.62 -11.53
CA GLU A 555 19.37 -14.43 -10.13
C GLU A 555 18.78 -13.12 -9.56
N GLN A 556 18.92 -12.02 -10.30
CA GLN A 556 18.45 -10.71 -9.84
C GLN A 556 16.93 -10.64 -9.76
N ALA A 557 16.21 -11.20 -10.74
CA ALA A 557 14.76 -11.27 -10.71
C ALA A 557 14.27 -12.10 -9.51
N GLN A 558 14.89 -13.25 -9.25
CA GLN A 558 14.56 -14.10 -8.10
C GLN A 558 14.85 -13.39 -6.78
N GLN A 559 16.01 -12.75 -6.63
CA GLN A 559 16.37 -12.01 -5.43
C GLN A 559 15.39 -10.86 -5.15
N ILE A 560 15.08 -10.04 -6.16
CA ILE A 560 14.13 -8.93 -6.02
C ILE A 560 12.75 -9.44 -5.65
N MET A 561 12.26 -10.48 -6.31
CA MET A 561 10.91 -11.03 -6.06
C MET A 561 10.82 -11.70 -4.70
N ASN A 562 11.79 -12.53 -4.30
CA ASN A 562 11.79 -13.20 -3.00
C ASN A 562 11.89 -12.20 -1.84
N ASN A 563 12.78 -11.21 -1.94
CA ASN A 563 12.96 -10.20 -0.90
C ASN A 563 11.72 -9.30 -0.81
N SER A 564 11.18 -8.84 -1.95
CA SER A 564 9.99 -8.01 -1.97
C SER A 564 8.72 -8.74 -1.53
N LEU A 565 8.63 -10.05 -1.80
CA LEU A 565 7.53 -10.90 -1.32
C LEU A 565 7.62 -11.10 0.20
N SER A 566 8.82 -11.35 0.73
CA SER A 566 9.04 -11.47 2.18
C SER A 566 8.60 -10.21 2.91
N ILE A 567 8.94 -9.03 2.38
CA ILE A 567 8.51 -7.74 2.92
C ILE A 567 6.99 -7.59 2.79
N PHE A 568 6.44 -7.85 1.61
CA PHE A 568 4.99 -7.73 1.36
C PHE A 568 4.19 -8.60 2.33
N LEU A 569 4.57 -9.86 2.55
CA LEU A 569 3.87 -10.75 3.48
C LEU A 569 4.04 -10.34 4.96
N LYS A 570 5.09 -9.61 5.31
CA LYS A 570 5.29 -9.01 6.64
C LYS A 570 4.58 -7.66 6.80
N THR A 571 4.10 -7.06 5.72
CA THR A 571 3.29 -5.84 5.77
C THR A 571 1.97 -6.12 6.49
N ASN A 572 1.57 -5.18 7.34
CA ASN A 572 0.40 -5.31 8.18
C ASN A 572 -0.82 -4.67 7.52
N LEU A 573 -1.93 -5.40 7.49
CA LEU A 573 -3.25 -4.88 7.22
C LEU A 573 -3.81 -4.27 8.50
N PHE A 574 -4.11 -2.97 8.48
CA PHE A 574 -4.68 -2.26 9.61
C PHE A 574 -6.20 -2.14 9.50
N SER A 575 -6.90 -2.50 10.57
CA SER A 575 -8.34 -2.27 10.64
C SER A 575 -8.85 -2.15 12.06
N LEU A 576 -9.62 -1.09 12.33
CA LEU A 576 -10.28 -0.87 13.62
C LEU A 576 -11.51 -1.77 13.81
N GLN A 577 -12.04 -2.34 12.73
CA GLN A 577 -13.22 -3.20 12.72
C GLN A 577 -13.12 -4.32 11.69
N VAL A 578 -13.94 -5.35 11.82
CA VAL A 578 -13.92 -6.50 10.88
C VAL A 578 -14.26 -6.04 9.45
N ILE A 579 -13.35 -6.29 8.51
CA ILE A 579 -13.54 -6.00 7.09
C ILE A 579 -14.44 -7.07 6.46
N ARG A 580 -15.42 -6.66 5.66
CA ARG A 580 -16.31 -7.60 4.94
C ARG A 580 -15.55 -8.44 3.93
N LYS A 581 -15.94 -9.71 3.76
CA LYS A 581 -15.26 -10.68 2.87
C LYS A 581 -15.00 -10.16 1.45
N ASN A 582 -16.01 -9.58 0.79
CA ASN A 582 -15.86 -9.06 -0.58
C ASN A 582 -14.92 -7.84 -0.65
N GLN A 583 -14.95 -7.00 0.39
CA GLN A 583 -14.07 -5.85 0.49
C GLN A 583 -12.63 -6.26 0.77
N LEU A 584 -12.41 -7.20 1.70
CA LEU A 584 -11.09 -7.76 1.98
C LEU A 584 -10.50 -8.39 0.71
N LYS A 585 -11.30 -9.18 -0.02
CA LYS A 585 -10.86 -9.75 -1.31
C LYS A 585 -10.46 -8.67 -2.31
N SER A 586 -11.29 -7.64 -2.51
CA SER A 586 -10.97 -6.56 -3.44
C SER A 586 -9.72 -5.76 -3.02
N GLN A 587 -9.51 -5.54 -1.72
CA GLN A 587 -8.33 -4.85 -1.21
C GLN A 587 -7.06 -5.70 -1.40
N LEU A 588 -7.13 -7.00 -1.14
CA LEU A 588 -6.01 -7.92 -1.35
C LEU A 588 -5.67 -8.08 -2.83
N ASP A 589 -6.67 -8.30 -3.70
CA ASP A 589 -6.46 -8.44 -5.14
C ASP A 589 -5.82 -7.16 -5.73
N SER A 590 -6.27 -5.96 -5.30
CA SER A 590 -5.65 -4.69 -5.70
C SER A 590 -4.21 -4.57 -5.18
N ALA A 591 -3.97 -4.86 -3.90
CA ALA A 591 -2.63 -4.73 -3.31
C ALA A 591 -1.62 -5.70 -3.96
N ILE A 592 -2.04 -6.89 -4.35
CA ILE A 592 -1.20 -7.89 -5.03
C ILE A 592 -0.86 -7.42 -6.45
N GLU A 593 -1.84 -6.94 -7.22
CA GLU A 593 -1.57 -6.43 -8.58
C GLU A 593 -0.72 -5.16 -8.56
N ASP A 594 -0.94 -4.27 -7.60
CA ASP A 594 -0.11 -3.06 -7.39
C ASP A 594 1.34 -3.45 -7.07
N TRP A 595 1.54 -4.39 -6.14
CA TRP A 595 2.86 -4.90 -5.78
C TRP A 595 3.56 -5.53 -7.00
N LYS A 596 2.88 -6.42 -7.72
CA LYS A 596 3.41 -7.12 -8.90
C LYS A 596 3.81 -6.14 -10.00
N SER A 597 2.90 -5.24 -10.40
CA SER A 597 3.15 -4.26 -11.47
C SER A 597 4.27 -3.29 -11.08
N SER A 598 4.26 -2.80 -9.84
CA SER A 598 5.29 -1.89 -9.33
C SER A 598 6.70 -2.49 -9.41
N LYS A 599 6.87 -3.75 -8.99
CA LYS A 599 8.20 -4.40 -8.99
C LYS A 599 8.71 -4.71 -10.40
N ILE A 600 7.83 -5.12 -11.31
CA ILE A 600 8.19 -5.31 -12.72
C ILE A 600 8.59 -3.97 -13.36
N ASN A 601 7.79 -2.93 -13.17
CA ASN A 601 8.06 -1.60 -13.74
C ASN A 601 9.37 -1.00 -13.19
N GLN A 602 9.64 -1.16 -11.89
CA GLN A 602 10.89 -0.70 -11.28
C GLN A 602 12.12 -1.41 -11.87
N PHE A 603 12.02 -2.73 -12.07
CA PHE A 603 13.08 -3.53 -12.67
C PHE A 603 13.38 -3.09 -14.11
N ILE A 604 12.36 -3.00 -14.95
CA ILE A 604 12.49 -2.57 -16.35
C ILE A 604 13.02 -1.14 -16.44
N SER A 605 12.49 -0.21 -15.64
CA SER A 605 12.94 1.19 -15.64
C SER A 605 14.41 1.32 -15.28
N THR A 606 14.90 0.52 -14.33
CA THR A 606 16.30 0.54 -13.92
C THR A 606 17.20 -0.02 -15.02
N ILE A 607 16.79 -1.11 -15.68
CA ILE A 607 17.51 -1.67 -16.84
C ILE A 607 17.58 -0.65 -17.98
N ASP A 608 16.45 -0.04 -18.33
CA ASP A 608 16.41 0.98 -19.38
C ASP A 608 17.33 2.14 -19.04
N LEU A 609 17.34 2.61 -17.79
CA LEU A 609 18.21 3.69 -17.34
C LEU A 609 19.69 3.30 -17.44
N ILE A 610 20.08 2.09 -17.04
CA ILE A 610 21.47 1.60 -17.15
C ILE A 610 21.91 1.53 -18.61
N ARG A 611 21.11 0.92 -19.49
CA ARG A 611 21.43 0.80 -20.93
C ARG A 611 21.64 2.17 -21.56
N ASN A 612 20.71 3.06 -21.29
CA ASN A 612 20.68 4.41 -21.83
C ASN A 612 21.80 5.31 -21.30
N THR A 613 22.15 5.19 -20.03
CA THR A 613 23.28 5.93 -19.44
C THR A 613 24.62 5.38 -19.92
N THR A 614 24.73 4.06 -20.11
CA THR A 614 25.90 3.41 -20.71
C THR A 614 26.13 3.93 -22.13
N GLN A 615 25.08 3.96 -22.95
CA GLN A 615 25.14 4.46 -24.32
C GLN A 615 25.35 5.97 -24.38
N GLY A 616 24.65 6.76 -23.55
CA GLY A 616 24.76 8.22 -23.52
C GLY A 616 26.15 8.70 -23.08
N ASN A 617 26.80 7.96 -22.18
CA ASN A 617 28.21 8.19 -21.84
C ASN A 617 29.19 7.53 -22.81
N GLN A 618 28.70 6.75 -23.78
CA GLN A 618 29.51 5.97 -24.72
C GLN A 618 30.58 5.16 -24.01
N LEU A 619 30.18 4.45 -22.96
CA LEU A 619 31.11 3.66 -22.16
C LEU A 619 31.69 2.54 -23.02
N MET A 620 33.02 2.44 -23.00
CA MET A 620 33.77 1.46 -23.76
C MET A 620 33.52 0.07 -23.19
N ASN A 621 33.11 -0.86 -24.04
CA ASN A 621 33.01 -2.26 -23.70
C ASN A 621 33.89 -3.08 -24.64
N ARG A 622 34.13 -4.35 -24.31
CA ARG A 622 35.02 -5.20 -25.12
C ARG A 622 34.57 -5.37 -26.59
N LEU A 623 33.27 -5.26 -26.88
CA LEU A 623 32.66 -5.53 -28.18
C LEU A 623 32.39 -4.26 -29.02
N ASN A 624 32.28 -3.07 -28.43
CA ASN A 624 31.85 -1.85 -29.15
C ASN A 624 32.95 -1.09 -29.89
N ILE A 625 34.20 -1.51 -29.75
CA ILE A 625 35.35 -0.88 -30.39
C ILE A 625 36.18 -1.90 -31.19
N PHE A 626 36.91 -1.39 -32.17
CA PHE A 626 38.04 -2.08 -32.79
C PHE A 626 39.24 -1.12 -32.87
N PHE A 627 40.43 -1.68 -33.05
CA PHE A 627 41.66 -0.93 -33.15
C PHE A 627 42.06 -0.79 -34.63
N GLN A 628 42.35 0.42 -35.10
CA GLN A 628 42.87 0.68 -36.45
C GLN A 628 44.31 1.20 -36.39
N PHE A 629 45.11 0.82 -37.40
CA PHE A 629 46.44 1.35 -37.67
C PHE A 629 46.43 2.20 -38.94
N PRO A 630 46.46 3.54 -38.84
CA PRO A 630 46.97 4.38 -39.92
C PRO A 630 48.44 4.02 -40.21
N ASP A 631 48.89 4.27 -41.45
CA ASP A 631 50.26 4.00 -41.94
C ASP A 631 51.39 4.60 -41.07
N ASP A 632 51.05 5.53 -40.16
CA ASP A 632 51.92 6.14 -39.15
C ASP A 632 51.67 5.58 -37.72
N VAL A 633 52.13 4.35 -37.42
CA VAL A 633 52.52 3.76 -36.10
C VAL A 633 51.60 3.96 -34.86
N ARG A 634 50.48 4.68 -34.94
CA ARG A 634 49.61 5.05 -33.82
C ARG A 634 48.33 4.25 -33.87
N THR A 635 48.01 3.56 -32.78
CA THR A 635 46.73 2.87 -32.62
C THR A 635 45.63 3.88 -32.36
N ILE A 636 44.60 3.92 -33.22
CA ILE A 636 43.38 4.70 -32.99
C ILE A 636 42.25 3.76 -32.57
N LEU A 637 41.48 4.19 -31.56
CA LEU A 637 40.23 3.53 -31.16
C LEU A 637 39.12 3.97 -32.12
N GLU A 638 38.57 3.02 -32.87
CA GLU A 638 37.43 3.28 -33.74
C GLU A 638 36.16 2.59 -33.20
N PRO A 639 35.01 3.29 -33.23
CA PRO A 639 33.72 2.67 -32.94
C PRO A 639 33.42 1.58 -33.96
N ARG A 640 32.98 0.40 -33.49
CA ARG A 640 32.65 -0.71 -34.36
C ARG A 640 31.43 -0.41 -35.24
N ILE A 641 31.43 -0.96 -36.44
CA ILE A 641 30.33 -0.85 -37.40
C ILE A 641 29.73 -2.25 -37.62
N TYR A 642 28.42 -2.35 -37.45
CA TYR A 642 27.60 -3.56 -37.67
C TYR A 642 26.65 -3.28 -38.85
N GLY A 643 26.95 -3.81 -40.04
CA GLY A 643 26.25 -3.42 -41.27
C GLY A 643 26.48 -1.94 -41.60
N ASP A 644 25.43 -1.15 -41.79
CA ASP A 644 25.50 0.31 -41.95
C ASP A 644 25.41 1.08 -40.60
N CYS A 645 25.44 0.36 -39.48
CA CYS A 645 25.17 0.91 -38.16
C CYS A 645 26.46 1.10 -37.34
N ASN A 646 26.77 2.34 -36.96
CA ASN A 646 27.98 2.67 -36.20
C ASN A 646 27.70 2.78 -34.67
N CYS A 647 28.49 2.06 -33.87
CA CYS A 647 28.35 1.97 -32.41
C CYS A 647 28.55 3.28 -31.65
N ALA A 648 29.22 4.29 -32.23
CA ALA A 648 29.31 5.59 -31.59
C ALA A 648 27.97 6.35 -31.58
N PHE A 649 27.07 6.03 -32.52
CA PHE A 649 25.91 6.88 -32.82
C PHE A 649 24.59 6.14 -32.62
N PHE A 650 24.51 4.88 -33.02
CA PHE A 650 23.29 4.08 -33.03
C PHE A 650 23.39 2.80 -32.21
N ALA A 651 24.17 2.83 -31.12
CA ALA A 651 24.57 1.64 -30.38
C ALA A 651 23.45 0.68 -29.96
N SER A 652 22.25 1.19 -29.64
CA SER A 652 21.09 0.39 -29.22
C SER A 652 20.41 -0.37 -30.36
N LEU A 653 20.64 0.04 -31.61
CA LEU A 653 20.00 -0.50 -32.82
C LEU A 653 21.01 -1.26 -33.70
N CYS A 654 22.29 -1.09 -33.43
CA CYS A 654 23.35 -1.76 -34.16
C CYS A 654 23.47 -3.20 -33.69
N SER A 655 22.94 -4.11 -34.50
CA SER A 655 23.05 -5.54 -34.31
C SER A 655 23.10 -6.28 -35.64
N THR A 656 23.79 -7.41 -35.67
CA THR A 656 23.76 -8.38 -36.75
C THR A 656 23.44 -9.76 -36.18
N PRO A 657 22.77 -10.64 -36.94
CA PRO A 657 22.63 -12.03 -36.52
C PRO A 657 24.00 -12.67 -36.28
N MET A 658 24.07 -13.59 -35.32
CA MET A 658 25.27 -14.37 -35.06
C MET A 658 25.41 -15.51 -36.06
N GLU A 659 26.66 -15.91 -36.28
CA GLU A 659 27.02 -16.96 -37.21
C GLU A 659 27.83 -18.04 -36.50
N ILE A 660 27.86 -19.27 -37.02
CA ILE A 660 28.82 -20.30 -36.60
C ILE A 660 29.73 -20.55 -37.79
N PHE A 661 31.02 -20.22 -37.62
CA PHE A 661 32.01 -20.45 -38.66
C PHE A 661 32.57 -21.87 -38.56
N ALA A 662 32.38 -22.69 -39.58
CA ALA A 662 32.87 -24.06 -39.59
C ALA A 662 33.63 -24.33 -40.88
N TYR A 663 34.94 -23.99 -40.90
CA TYR A 663 35.96 -24.17 -41.95
C TYR A 663 35.57 -23.88 -43.42
N SER A 664 34.46 -24.44 -43.93
CA SER A 664 33.91 -24.30 -45.28
C SER A 664 32.45 -23.82 -45.35
N TYR A 665 31.75 -23.60 -44.23
CA TYR A 665 30.39 -23.06 -44.21
C TYR A 665 30.13 -22.09 -43.05
N ILE A 666 29.24 -21.13 -43.29
CA ILE A 666 28.71 -20.17 -42.31
C ILE A 666 27.26 -20.57 -42.03
N LEU A 667 26.95 -20.87 -40.78
CA LEU A 667 25.58 -21.12 -40.34
C LEU A 667 25.05 -19.91 -39.58
N LEU A 668 24.03 -19.25 -40.13
CA LEU A 668 23.33 -18.16 -39.46
C LEU A 668 22.47 -18.70 -38.32
N ILE A 669 22.56 -18.11 -37.13
CA ILE A 669 21.64 -18.36 -36.02
C ILE A 669 20.53 -17.32 -36.10
N GLU A 670 19.41 -17.69 -36.71
CA GLU A 670 18.24 -16.80 -36.81
C GLU A 670 17.78 -16.33 -35.43
N ASN A 671 17.37 -15.06 -35.33
CA ASN A 671 16.86 -14.45 -34.11
C ASN A 671 17.81 -14.41 -32.91
N PHE A 672 19.12 -14.61 -33.11
CA PHE A 672 20.14 -14.45 -32.08
C PHE A 672 21.22 -13.48 -32.55
N TYR A 673 21.44 -12.40 -31.80
CA TYR A 673 22.16 -11.22 -32.30
C TYR A 673 23.44 -10.92 -31.51
N VAL A 674 24.43 -10.38 -32.22
CA VAL A 674 25.56 -9.62 -31.67
C VAL A 674 25.35 -8.15 -31.98
N GLY A 675 25.83 -7.25 -31.12
CA GLY A 675 25.69 -5.81 -31.32
C GLY A 675 26.65 -5.03 -30.44
N CYS A 676 26.52 -3.70 -30.46
CA CYS A 676 27.46 -2.83 -29.77
C CYS A 676 27.54 -3.11 -28.26
N TYR A 677 26.41 -3.33 -27.60
CA TYR A 677 26.37 -3.73 -26.20
C TYR A 677 25.75 -5.11 -26.08
N LEU A 678 26.34 -5.96 -25.23
CA LEU A 678 25.92 -7.34 -25.04
C LEU A 678 24.45 -7.43 -24.60
N ILE A 679 24.04 -6.56 -23.68
CA ILE A 679 22.67 -6.56 -23.15
C ILE A 679 21.66 -6.11 -24.21
N ASP A 680 21.99 -5.11 -25.03
CA ASP A 680 21.10 -4.67 -26.10
C ASP A 680 20.89 -5.78 -27.13
N ALA A 681 21.98 -6.44 -27.54
CA ALA A 681 21.92 -7.58 -28.46
C ALA A 681 21.12 -8.76 -27.87
N LEU A 682 21.29 -9.03 -26.58
CA LEU A 682 20.54 -10.08 -25.88
C LEU A 682 19.04 -9.78 -25.80
N LEU A 683 18.65 -8.52 -25.56
CA LEU A 683 17.25 -8.11 -25.51
C LEU A 683 16.57 -8.10 -26.88
N LEU A 684 17.34 -7.98 -27.97
CA LEU A 684 16.86 -8.16 -29.34
C LEU A 684 16.75 -9.64 -29.74
N SER A 685 17.45 -10.52 -29.03
CA SER A 685 17.50 -11.95 -29.34
C SER A 685 16.28 -12.71 -28.78
N THR A 686 15.91 -13.79 -29.46
CA THR A 686 14.95 -14.78 -28.96
C THR A 686 15.66 -16.11 -28.69
N LEU A 687 15.11 -16.90 -27.76
CA LEU A 687 15.63 -18.24 -27.46
C LEU A 687 14.98 -19.33 -28.33
N GLU A 688 14.29 -18.95 -29.41
CA GLU A 688 13.53 -19.86 -30.27
C GLU A 688 14.39 -21.00 -30.82
N CYS A 689 15.65 -20.70 -31.18
CA CYS A 689 16.67 -21.68 -31.58
C CYS A 689 16.88 -22.81 -30.56
N PHE A 690 16.69 -22.55 -29.27
CA PHE A 690 16.84 -23.53 -28.19
C PHE A 690 15.55 -24.28 -27.84
N TYR A 691 14.44 -24.04 -28.55
CA TYR A 691 13.21 -24.83 -28.47
C TYR A 691 13.03 -25.76 -29.69
N ASN A 692 13.79 -25.54 -30.76
CA ASN A 692 13.81 -26.41 -31.93
C ASN A 692 14.73 -27.62 -31.70
N LYS A 693 14.14 -28.81 -31.47
CA LYS A 693 14.89 -30.06 -31.22
C LYS A 693 15.91 -30.38 -32.32
N ILE A 694 15.66 -30.03 -33.58
CA ILE A 694 16.58 -30.30 -34.70
C ILE A 694 17.79 -29.36 -34.64
N LEU A 695 17.57 -28.07 -34.34
CA LEU A 695 18.64 -27.08 -34.20
C LEU A 695 19.49 -27.32 -32.93
N ILE A 696 18.85 -27.73 -31.83
CA ILE A 696 19.52 -28.17 -30.60
C ILE A 696 20.35 -29.43 -30.87
N ILE A 697 19.82 -30.43 -31.58
CA ILE A 697 20.58 -31.63 -31.98
C ILE A 697 21.73 -31.29 -32.94
N PHE A 698 21.67 -30.17 -33.67
CA PHE A 698 22.78 -29.70 -34.51
C PHE A 698 23.84 -28.93 -33.70
N ILE A 699 23.41 -28.07 -32.76
CA ILE A 699 24.28 -27.30 -31.84
C ILE A 699 24.93 -28.22 -30.78
N ILE A 700 24.20 -29.24 -30.30
CA ILE A 700 24.65 -30.29 -29.39
C ILE A 700 25.26 -31.47 -30.17
N GLY A 701 24.91 -31.70 -31.44
CA GLY A 701 25.48 -32.80 -32.25
C GLY A 701 26.93 -32.59 -32.66
N ILE A 702 27.44 -31.35 -32.57
CA ILE A 702 28.87 -31.04 -32.63
C ILE A 702 29.55 -31.35 -31.27
N ILE A 703 28.78 -31.60 -30.21
CA ILE A 703 29.24 -31.75 -28.81
C ILE A 703 28.39 -32.81 -28.07
N GLY A 704 28.72 -34.08 -28.27
CA GLY A 704 28.58 -35.18 -27.29
C GLY A 704 27.23 -35.47 -26.61
N GLU A 705 26.69 -36.65 -26.94
CA GLU A 705 25.50 -37.37 -26.47
C GLU A 705 25.14 -37.30 -24.96
N LEU A 706 23.83 -37.28 -24.64
CA LEU A 706 23.19 -38.42 -23.94
C LEU A 706 21.65 -38.37 -23.92
N SER A 707 21.09 -39.58 -24.11
CA SER A 707 19.85 -40.20 -23.60
C SER A 707 19.08 -39.53 -22.44
N ILE A 708 17.74 -39.65 -22.44
CA ILE A 708 16.94 -40.27 -21.35
C ILE A 708 15.45 -40.32 -21.75
N GLY A 709 14.78 -41.43 -21.43
CA GLY A 709 13.35 -41.64 -21.64
C GLY A 709 12.45 -41.46 -20.41
N PHE A 710 11.15 -41.56 -20.70
CA PHE A 710 10.04 -41.98 -19.82
C PHE A 710 9.62 -40.98 -18.72
N LYS A 711 8.34 -40.74 -18.38
CA LYS A 711 7.07 -41.46 -18.55
C LYS A 711 5.98 -40.48 -18.05
N VAL A 712 4.84 -40.32 -18.73
CA VAL A 712 3.61 -39.86 -18.04
C VAL A 712 2.46 -40.74 -18.50
N SER A 713 1.94 -41.47 -17.52
CA SER A 713 0.78 -42.32 -17.64
C SER A 713 -0.49 -41.55 -17.25
N ILE A 714 -1.61 -42.14 -17.67
CA ILE A 714 -2.95 -42.12 -17.02
C ILE A 714 -4.03 -41.29 -17.76
N LEU A 715 -4.74 -42.04 -18.60
CA LEU A 715 -6.18 -42.35 -18.51
C LEU A 715 -7.16 -41.20 -18.23
N LEU A 716 -7.99 -40.93 -19.23
CA LEU A 716 -9.30 -40.30 -19.06
C LEU A 716 -10.33 -41.18 -19.79
N VAL A 717 -10.98 -42.06 -19.03
CA VAL A 717 -12.11 -42.88 -19.47
C VAL A 717 -13.37 -42.03 -19.46
N LEU A 718 -13.95 -41.90 -20.66
CA LEU A 718 -15.35 -41.96 -21.04
C LEU A 718 -16.41 -41.71 -19.93
N ARG A 719 -17.26 -40.69 -20.05
CA ARG A 719 -18.52 -40.62 -20.85
C ARG A 719 -19.70 -41.36 -20.21
N LEU A 720 -20.85 -40.67 -20.25
CA LEU A 720 -22.25 -41.16 -20.18
C LEU A 720 -22.80 -41.31 -18.74
N THR A 721 -24.03 -40.90 -18.38
CA THR A 721 -25.24 -40.64 -19.19
C THR A 721 -26.32 -39.88 -18.41
N GLU A 722 -27.09 -39.11 -19.18
CA GLU A 722 -28.52 -38.75 -19.12
C GLU A 722 -29.45 -39.19 -17.95
N LYS A 723 -30.17 -38.18 -17.41
CA LYS A 723 -31.65 -37.95 -17.50
C LYS A 723 -32.60 -38.99 -16.85
N PHE A 724 -33.49 -38.54 -15.95
CA PHE A 724 -34.97 -38.59 -16.15
C PHE A 724 -35.81 -38.09 -14.94
N ILE A 725 -36.76 -37.20 -15.27
CA ILE A 725 -38.20 -37.15 -14.89
C ILE A 725 -38.68 -36.76 -13.46
N ASN A 726 -39.31 -35.57 -13.45
CA ASN A 726 -40.66 -35.16 -13.03
C ASN A 726 -41.35 -35.63 -11.73
N ASN A 727 -41.98 -34.60 -11.13
CA ASN A 727 -43.33 -34.53 -10.55
C ASN A 727 -43.71 -35.46 -9.39
N PHE A 728 -44.08 -34.87 -8.24
CA PHE A 728 -45.50 -34.65 -7.93
C PHE A 728 -45.71 -33.72 -6.71
N THR A 729 -46.91 -33.16 -6.69
CA THR A 729 -47.54 -32.13 -5.86
C THR A 729 -47.79 -32.47 -4.39
N PHE A 730 -48.02 -31.47 -3.53
CA PHE A 730 -49.26 -31.42 -2.73
C PHE A 730 -49.60 -30.01 -2.19
N LYS A 731 -50.91 -29.72 -2.09
CA LYS A 731 -51.55 -28.46 -1.71
C LYS A 731 -52.71 -28.83 -0.76
N ILE A 732 -53.00 -28.04 0.27
CA ILE A 732 -54.31 -27.88 0.99
C ILE A 732 -54.12 -26.64 1.89
N SER A 733 -54.78 -25.49 1.73
CA SER A 733 -56.21 -25.10 1.78
C SER A 733 -56.77 -24.99 3.20
N ILE A 734 -57.10 -23.76 3.65
CA ILE A 734 -58.15 -23.50 4.64
C ILE A 734 -58.99 -22.29 4.22
N ARG A 735 -60.22 -22.60 3.78
CA ARG A 735 -61.39 -21.73 3.69
C ARG A 735 -62.07 -21.68 5.06
N SER A 736 -62.19 -20.51 5.67
CA SER A 736 -63.20 -20.26 6.71
C SER A 736 -63.60 -18.77 6.75
N ILE A 737 -64.11 -18.26 5.62
CA ILE A 737 -64.68 -16.89 5.51
C ILE A 737 -65.95 -16.94 4.65
N LYS A 738 -66.86 -17.89 4.93
CA LYS A 738 -68.10 -18.03 4.13
C LYS A 738 -69.33 -18.48 4.92
N ARG A 739 -69.47 -18.02 6.17
CA ARG A 739 -70.72 -18.14 6.94
C ARG A 739 -70.92 -16.95 7.87
N PHE A 740 -71.19 -15.76 7.32
CA PHE A 740 -71.52 -14.60 8.17
C PHE A 740 -72.59 -13.64 7.62
N LEU A 741 -73.44 -14.04 6.67
CA LEU A 741 -74.42 -13.10 6.10
C LEU A 741 -75.75 -13.76 5.74
N ILE A 742 -76.64 -13.99 6.72
CA ILE A 742 -78.12 -13.98 6.53
C ILE A 742 -78.80 -13.61 7.87
N GLY A 743 -79.69 -12.60 7.88
CA GLY A 743 -80.61 -12.33 9.00
C GLY A 743 -81.10 -10.88 9.12
N THR A 744 -82.41 -10.68 9.35
CA THR A 744 -83.28 -9.57 8.87
C THR A 744 -83.67 -8.47 9.88
N ASN A 745 -83.84 -7.25 9.34
CA ASN A 745 -84.88 -6.20 9.52
C ASN A 745 -85.22 -5.39 10.80
N GLU A 746 -84.53 -5.48 11.94
CA GLU A 746 -84.61 -4.39 12.96
C GLU A 746 -83.26 -3.74 13.31
N GLU A 747 -82.17 -4.23 12.72
CA GLU A 747 -80.80 -3.75 13.00
C GLU A 747 -80.38 -2.53 12.17
N GLN A 748 -81.25 -1.92 11.36
CA GLN A 748 -80.81 -0.92 10.37
C GLN A 748 -80.34 0.41 10.96
N ILE A 749 -80.78 0.77 12.17
CA ILE A 749 -80.36 2.00 12.86
C ILE A 749 -79.09 1.76 13.70
N ALA A 750 -78.97 0.59 14.34
CA ALA A 750 -77.74 0.17 15.04
C ALA A 750 -76.58 -0.06 14.05
N ARG A 751 -76.85 -0.58 12.85
CA ARG A 751 -75.86 -0.82 11.79
C ARG A 751 -75.28 0.48 11.23
N ARG A 752 -76.04 1.58 11.13
CA ARG A 752 -75.52 2.89 10.70
C ARG A 752 -74.66 3.56 11.78
N LEU A 753 -75.04 3.42 13.06
CA LEU A 753 -74.24 3.91 14.18
C LEU A 753 -72.94 3.12 14.37
N HIS A 754 -72.98 1.79 14.18
CA HIS A 754 -71.78 0.94 14.20
C HIS A 754 -70.84 1.26 13.05
N LEU A 755 -71.34 1.56 11.84
CA LEU A 755 -70.51 1.91 10.69
C LEU A 755 -69.84 3.29 10.88
N VAL A 756 -70.52 4.25 11.51
CA VAL A 756 -69.96 5.56 11.89
C VAL A 756 -68.98 5.44 13.05
N LEU A 757 -69.24 4.61 14.07
CA LEU A 757 -68.28 4.36 15.15
C LEU A 757 -67.04 3.60 14.68
N VAL A 758 -67.22 2.61 13.79
CA VAL A 758 -66.11 1.86 13.20
C VAL A 758 -65.33 2.76 12.25
N SER A 759 -65.99 3.62 11.47
CA SER A 759 -65.34 4.62 10.64
C SER A 759 -64.55 5.63 11.48
N THR A 760 -65.13 6.20 12.54
CA THR A 760 -64.43 7.17 13.41
C THR A 760 -63.32 6.53 14.23
N THR A 761 -63.49 5.30 14.73
CA THR A 761 -62.41 4.56 15.41
C THR A 761 -61.31 4.13 14.44
N LEU A 762 -61.63 3.74 13.20
CA LEU A 762 -60.64 3.51 12.14
C LEU A 762 -59.95 4.81 11.73
N SER A 763 -60.64 5.96 11.69
CA SER A 763 -60.04 7.26 11.44
C SER A 763 -59.12 7.70 12.57
N ILE A 764 -59.50 7.48 13.84
CA ILE A 764 -58.62 7.77 15.00
C ILE A 764 -57.43 6.80 15.01
N LEU A 765 -57.63 5.52 14.71
CA LEU A 765 -56.54 4.55 14.57
C LEU A 765 -55.60 4.94 13.42
N TYR A 766 -56.16 5.33 12.27
CA TYR A 766 -55.43 5.84 11.11
C TYR A 766 -54.65 7.10 11.47
N ILE A 767 -55.24 8.05 12.19
CA ILE A 767 -54.56 9.27 12.67
C ILE A 767 -53.42 8.89 13.63
N THR A 768 -53.66 8.02 14.62
CA THR A 768 -52.60 7.60 15.57
C THR A 768 -51.48 6.77 14.95
N VAL A 769 -51.76 6.02 13.87
CA VAL A 769 -50.75 5.31 13.05
C VAL A 769 -50.04 6.27 12.09
N ALA A 770 -50.76 7.25 11.53
CA ALA A 770 -50.23 8.24 10.59
C ALA A 770 -49.31 9.27 11.27
N PHE A 771 -49.52 9.58 12.55
CA PHE A 771 -48.69 10.51 13.33
C PHE A 771 -47.59 9.84 14.17
N SER A 772 -47.33 8.54 13.97
CA SER A 772 -46.13 7.89 14.49
C SER A 772 -44.91 8.48 13.77
N PRO A 773 -43.91 9.07 14.47
CA PRO A 773 -42.64 9.40 13.83
C PRO A 773 -41.98 8.09 13.40
N GLN A 774 -42.20 7.71 12.14
CA GLN A 774 -41.50 6.63 11.49
C GLN A 774 -40.18 7.19 11.02
N LEU A 775 -39.08 6.56 11.44
CA LEU A 775 -37.85 6.64 10.67
C LEU A 775 -38.12 5.89 9.36
N THR A 776 -38.64 6.62 8.38
CA THR A 776 -38.81 6.09 7.03
C THR A 776 -37.46 6.12 6.36
N SER A 777 -36.77 4.97 6.30
CA SER A 777 -35.66 4.79 5.38
C SER A 777 -36.24 4.73 3.97
N VAL A 778 -36.16 5.84 3.24
CA VAL A 778 -36.56 5.87 1.84
C VAL A 778 -35.40 5.32 1.01
N GLU A 779 -35.51 4.08 0.57
CA GLU A 779 -34.54 3.49 -0.36
C GLU A 779 -34.84 3.99 -1.77
N ILE A 780 -33.98 4.85 -2.30
CA ILE A 780 -34.03 5.27 -3.70
C ILE A 780 -33.07 4.36 -4.47
N LYS A 781 -33.62 3.49 -5.32
CA LYS A 781 -32.80 2.64 -6.19
C LYS A 781 -32.23 3.47 -7.33
N ASN A 782 -30.90 3.42 -7.51
CA ASN A 782 -30.17 4.10 -8.58
C ASN A 782 -30.53 5.60 -8.72
N PRO A 783 -30.31 6.42 -7.68
CA PRO A 783 -30.60 7.86 -7.76
C PRO A 783 -29.77 8.53 -8.86
N SER A 784 -30.37 9.48 -9.59
CA SER A 784 -29.61 10.35 -10.51
C SER A 784 -28.70 11.30 -9.72
N LEU A 785 -27.69 11.87 -10.39
CA LEU A 785 -26.79 12.86 -9.77
C LEU A 785 -27.56 14.04 -9.16
N SER A 786 -28.54 14.58 -9.89
CA SER A 786 -29.38 15.70 -9.42
C SER A 786 -30.23 15.35 -8.20
N ILE A 787 -30.72 14.10 -8.10
CA ILE A 787 -31.45 13.62 -6.91
C ILE A 787 -30.49 13.51 -5.72
N TYR A 788 -29.29 12.97 -5.95
CA TYR A 788 -28.26 12.87 -4.91
C TYR A 788 -27.84 14.25 -4.37
N GLU A 789 -27.55 15.21 -5.24
CA GLU A 789 -27.12 16.56 -4.83
C GLU A 789 -28.17 17.26 -3.96
N ASN A 790 -29.44 17.20 -4.36
CA ASN A 790 -30.55 17.72 -3.55
C ASN A 790 -30.66 17.01 -2.18
N LEU A 791 -30.46 15.69 -2.14
CA LEU A 791 -30.52 14.92 -0.90
C LEU A 791 -29.32 15.18 0.02
N VAL A 792 -28.13 15.45 -0.53
CA VAL A 792 -26.95 15.82 0.25
C VAL A 792 -27.17 17.18 0.91
N GLU A 793 -27.70 18.15 0.17
CA GLU A 793 -27.99 19.49 0.71
C GLU A 793 -29.03 19.43 1.83
N GLN A 794 -30.03 18.56 1.70
CA GLN A 794 -31.14 18.46 2.64
C GLN A 794 -30.88 17.49 3.82
N TYR A 795 -30.05 16.46 3.63
CA TYR A 795 -29.88 15.34 4.58
C TYR A 795 -28.42 14.85 4.76
N SER A 796 -27.43 15.74 4.60
CA SER A 796 -25.99 15.42 4.63
C SER A 796 -25.52 14.47 5.75
N TYR A 797 -26.08 14.59 6.96
CA TYR A 797 -25.66 13.78 8.13
C TYR A 797 -26.27 12.37 8.19
N SER A 798 -27.37 12.11 7.48
CA SER A 798 -28.09 10.82 7.52
C SER A 798 -28.11 10.08 6.19
N LEU A 799 -27.67 10.71 5.10
CA LEU A 799 -27.64 10.12 3.77
C LEU A 799 -26.52 9.08 3.66
N GLN A 800 -26.88 7.82 3.43
CA GLN A 800 -25.93 6.75 3.15
C GLN A 800 -26.15 6.22 1.73
N CYS A 801 -25.21 6.50 0.84
CA CYS A 801 -25.25 6.01 -0.54
C CYS A 801 -24.23 4.88 -0.70
N SER A 802 -24.67 3.64 -0.58
CA SER A 802 -23.82 2.47 -0.83
C SER A 802 -23.58 2.29 -2.33
N CYS A 803 -22.34 2.00 -2.72
CA CYS A 803 -21.99 1.76 -4.11
C CYS A 803 -22.40 0.33 -4.54
N SER A 804 -22.98 0.18 -5.73
CA SER A 804 -23.22 -1.13 -6.36
C SER A 804 -21.90 -1.80 -6.79
N GLN A 805 -20.93 -1.00 -7.23
CA GLN A 805 -19.56 -1.38 -7.52
C GLN A 805 -18.62 -0.67 -6.55
N ILE A 806 -17.94 -1.44 -5.69
CA ILE A 806 -17.05 -0.90 -4.64
C ILE A 806 -15.61 -0.65 -5.11
N SER A 807 -15.27 -1.09 -6.31
CA SER A 807 -13.92 -1.02 -6.88
C SER A 807 -14.02 -0.47 -8.30
N ILE A 808 -13.49 0.73 -8.52
CA ILE A 808 -13.59 1.46 -9.79
C ILE A 808 -12.18 1.86 -10.21
N THR A 809 -11.79 1.58 -11.46
CA THR A 809 -10.49 1.99 -11.99
C THR A 809 -10.42 3.50 -12.16
N TYR A 810 -9.30 4.13 -11.78
CA TYR A 810 -9.15 5.59 -11.96
C TYR A 810 -9.29 6.01 -13.43
N GLY A 811 -8.89 5.14 -14.36
CA GLY A 811 -9.00 5.40 -15.80
C GLY A 811 -10.43 5.54 -16.32
N SER A 812 -11.47 5.18 -15.55
CA SER A 812 -12.86 5.35 -15.96
C SER A 812 -13.42 6.75 -15.69
N PHE A 813 -12.76 7.55 -14.85
CA PHE A 813 -13.23 8.89 -14.46
C PHE A 813 -12.13 9.96 -14.39
N ILE A 814 -10.87 9.61 -14.64
CA ILE A 814 -9.73 10.54 -14.70
C ILE A 814 -9.04 10.42 -16.06
N ASP A 815 -8.83 11.56 -16.72
CA ASP A 815 -7.97 11.71 -17.88
C ASP A 815 -6.76 12.58 -17.52
N ILE A 816 -5.55 12.05 -17.72
CA ILE A 816 -4.29 12.75 -17.40
C ILE A 816 -3.51 12.96 -18.70
N LYS A 817 -3.18 14.22 -18.98
CA LYS A 817 -2.33 14.60 -20.12
C LYS A 817 -1.03 15.21 -19.61
N SER A 818 0.10 14.67 -20.07
CA SER A 818 1.42 15.21 -19.81
C SER A 818 1.87 16.12 -20.95
N SER A 819 2.54 17.23 -20.61
CA SER A 819 3.28 18.05 -21.56
C SER A 819 4.77 17.97 -21.25
N TYR A 820 5.59 17.86 -22.28
CA TYR A 820 7.03 17.70 -22.14
C TYR A 820 7.75 18.96 -22.59
N HIS A 821 8.95 19.19 -22.03
CA HIS A 821 9.78 20.33 -22.40
C HIS A 821 10.04 20.32 -23.92
N PRO A 822 10.02 21.47 -24.63
CA PRO A 822 10.20 21.52 -26.09
C PRO A 822 11.48 20.87 -26.60
N ALA A 823 12.54 20.83 -25.79
CA ALA A 823 13.79 20.10 -26.11
C ALA A 823 13.55 18.61 -26.41
N CYS A 824 12.56 17.99 -25.78
CA CYS A 824 12.17 16.60 -25.99
C CYS A 824 11.23 16.39 -27.18
N SER A 825 10.86 17.45 -27.90
CA SER A 825 9.83 17.43 -28.96
C SER A 825 10.35 17.95 -30.31
N ARG A 826 11.62 18.32 -30.42
CA ARG A 826 12.22 18.87 -31.65
C ARG A 826 13.09 17.84 -32.38
N ASN A 827 13.25 18.03 -33.69
CA ASN A 827 14.01 17.15 -34.58
C ASN A 827 15.53 17.13 -34.33
N PHE A 828 16.08 18.07 -33.55
CA PHE A 828 17.54 18.19 -33.34
C PHE A 828 18.15 17.11 -32.43
N ILE A 829 17.31 16.36 -31.70
CA ILE A 829 17.71 15.14 -30.96
C ILE A 829 17.39 13.85 -31.75
N GLY A 830 16.97 13.99 -33.02
CA GLY A 830 16.65 12.87 -33.90
C GLY A 830 17.88 12.27 -34.58
N ASP A 831 17.79 11.00 -34.91
CA ASP A 831 18.87 10.20 -35.51
C ASP A 831 19.43 10.81 -36.80
N LEU A 832 18.56 11.39 -37.64
CA LEU A 832 18.96 12.08 -38.88
C LEU A 832 19.81 13.33 -38.63
N TRP A 833 19.50 14.09 -37.58
CA TRP A 833 20.27 15.28 -37.23
C TRP A 833 21.66 14.90 -36.71
N MET A 834 21.72 13.87 -35.87
CA MET A 834 22.99 13.31 -35.38
C MET A 834 23.83 12.76 -36.55
N ALA A 835 23.23 12.03 -37.50
CA ALA A 835 23.89 11.55 -38.72
C ALA A 835 24.48 12.70 -39.56
N ALA A 836 23.75 13.80 -39.72
CA ALA A 836 24.18 14.95 -40.51
C ALA A 836 25.40 15.70 -39.92
N LEU A 837 25.61 15.62 -38.59
CA LEU A 837 26.79 16.19 -37.91
C LEU A 837 28.06 15.37 -38.20
N ILE A 838 27.91 14.08 -38.53
CA ILE A 838 29.00 13.13 -38.73
C ILE A 838 29.51 13.17 -40.16
N ILE A 839 28.60 13.14 -41.15
CA ILE A 839 28.94 13.08 -42.59
C ILE A 839 29.80 14.26 -43.06
N ARG A 840 29.78 15.39 -42.34
CA ARG A 840 30.52 16.60 -42.71
C ARG A 840 31.98 16.65 -42.26
N ASN A 841 32.45 15.71 -41.42
CA ASN A 841 33.79 15.81 -40.81
C ASN A 841 34.60 14.52 -40.96
N ASN A 842 35.82 14.67 -41.49
CA ASN A 842 36.76 13.59 -41.78
C ASN A 842 37.39 13.05 -40.47
N PRO A 843 37.40 11.73 -40.20
CA PRO A 843 37.78 11.14 -38.90
C PRO A 843 39.27 11.22 -38.51
N PHE A 844 40.13 11.86 -39.29
CA PHE A 844 41.59 11.70 -39.20
C PHE A 844 42.34 12.66 -38.24
N TYR A 845 41.67 13.45 -37.38
CA TYR A 845 42.38 14.45 -36.56
C TYR A 845 42.68 14.01 -35.11
N GLN A 846 43.97 14.08 -34.76
CA GLN A 846 44.66 13.55 -33.58
C GLN A 846 44.36 14.27 -32.24
N ASN A 847 43.23 14.93 -32.06
CA ASN A 847 42.84 15.55 -30.77
C ASN A 847 41.31 15.48 -30.54
N VAL A 848 40.78 14.27 -30.65
CA VAL A 848 39.34 13.96 -30.58
C VAL A 848 38.72 14.34 -29.23
N SER A 849 39.47 14.20 -28.12
CA SER A 849 38.96 14.40 -26.76
C SER A 849 38.60 15.85 -26.41
N LYS A 850 39.14 16.84 -27.12
CA LYS A 850 38.86 18.28 -26.93
C LYS A 850 38.02 18.89 -28.06
N THR A 851 37.57 18.10 -29.02
CA THR A 851 36.81 18.61 -30.16
C THR A 851 35.30 18.46 -29.91
N TYR A 852 34.57 19.58 -29.90
CA TYR A 852 33.13 19.61 -29.60
C TYR A 852 32.31 18.68 -30.51
N ILE A 853 32.72 18.46 -31.75
CA ILE A 853 31.98 17.65 -32.73
C ILE A 853 31.69 16.24 -32.20
N TYR A 854 32.68 15.55 -31.64
CA TYR A 854 32.51 14.17 -31.15
C TYR A 854 31.70 14.12 -29.85
N SER A 855 32.00 15.01 -28.90
CA SER A 855 31.22 15.10 -27.66
C SER A 855 29.78 15.54 -27.92
N SER A 856 29.52 16.35 -28.94
CA SER A 856 28.18 16.87 -29.26
C SER A 856 27.20 15.78 -29.68
N VAL A 857 27.65 14.77 -30.43
CA VAL A 857 26.78 13.66 -30.82
C VAL A 857 26.43 12.81 -29.60
N GLY A 858 27.41 12.54 -28.73
CA GLY A 858 27.18 11.88 -27.46
C GLY A 858 26.20 12.64 -26.56
N GLN A 859 26.37 13.96 -26.43
CA GLN A 859 25.48 14.85 -25.65
C GLN A 859 24.05 14.85 -26.21
N LEU A 860 23.88 15.02 -27.52
CA LEU A 860 22.56 15.00 -28.16
C LEU A 860 21.88 13.64 -28.02
N LYS A 861 22.64 12.55 -28.14
CA LYS A 861 22.13 11.20 -27.89
C LYS A 861 21.69 11.03 -26.44
N ALA A 862 22.53 11.40 -25.48
CA ALA A 862 22.21 11.36 -24.06
C ALA A 862 20.95 12.16 -23.73
N LEU A 863 20.79 13.37 -24.29
CA LEU A 863 19.59 14.19 -24.13
C LEU A 863 18.35 13.52 -24.76
N SER A 864 18.47 13.01 -25.99
CA SER A 864 17.41 12.27 -26.69
C SER A 864 16.89 11.11 -25.84
N THR A 865 17.84 10.36 -25.30
CA THR A 865 17.58 9.21 -24.47
C THR A 865 16.96 9.57 -23.12
N LEU A 866 17.45 10.61 -22.43
CA LEU A 866 16.83 11.12 -21.19
C LEU A 866 15.39 11.58 -21.43
N CYS A 867 15.12 12.22 -22.58
CA CYS A 867 13.78 12.60 -23.00
C CYS A 867 12.87 11.38 -23.23
N GLN A 868 13.35 10.34 -23.93
CA GLN A 868 12.59 9.10 -24.14
C GLN A 868 12.30 8.37 -22.82
N LEU A 869 13.29 8.26 -21.94
CA LEU A 869 13.14 7.68 -20.61
C LEU A 869 12.12 8.44 -19.75
N SER A 870 12.19 9.77 -19.76
CA SER A 870 11.24 10.61 -19.01
C SER A 870 9.81 10.39 -19.50
N LYS A 871 9.61 10.35 -20.82
CA LYS A 871 8.30 10.06 -21.44
C LYS A 871 7.80 8.67 -21.05
N SER A 872 8.61 7.64 -21.26
CA SER A 872 8.23 6.25 -20.95
C SER A 872 7.93 6.06 -19.45
N THR A 873 8.69 6.72 -18.57
CA THR A 873 8.46 6.68 -17.12
C THR A 873 7.11 7.31 -16.77
N VAL A 874 6.83 8.50 -17.29
CA VAL A 874 5.55 9.19 -17.08
C VAL A 874 4.38 8.37 -17.63
N ASP A 875 4.48 7.88 -18.86
CA ASP A 875 3.43 7.11 -19.53
C ASP A 875 3.14 5.80 -18.80
N ARG A 876 4.18 5.10 -18.31
CA ARG A 876 4.04 3.89 -17.48
C ARG A 876 3.37 4.21 -16.15
N SER A 877 3.78 5.27 -15.47
CA SER A 877 3.17 5.71 -14.20
C SER A 877 1.70 6.12 -14.38
N ILE A 878 1.36 6.83 -15.45
CA ILE A 878 -0.04 7.19 -15.76
C ILE A 878 -0.86 5.93 -16.07
N THR A 879 -0.32 5.01 -16.87
CA THR A 879 -0.98 3.74 -17.19
C THR A 879 -1.24 2.92 -15.93
N GLN A 880 -0.25 2.81 -15.05
CA GLN A 880 -0.40 2.16 -13.75
C GLN A 880 -1.48 2.84 -12.92
N PHE A 881 -1.42 4.17 -12.74
CA PHE A 881 -2.43 4.91 -12.01
C PHE A 881 -3.85 4.69 -12.55
N ARG A 882 -4.03 4.69 -13.87
CA ARG A 882 -5.34 4.45 -14.50
C ARG A 882 -5.87 3.05 -14.24
N ASN A 883 -4.98 2.06 -14.14
CA ASN A 883 -5.33 0.66 -13.86
C ASN A 883 -5.56 0.40 -12.36
N ASN A 884 -5.03 1.26 -11.48
CA ASN A 884 -5.28 1.18 -10.05
C ASN A 884 -6.76 1.44 -9.73
N HIS A 885 -7.22 0.84 -8.64
CA HIS A 885 -8.62 0.89 -8.23
C HIS A 885 -8.83 1.84 -7.05
N MET A 886 -9.83 2.72 -7.17
CA MET A 886 -10.43 3.38 -6.02
C MET A 886 -11.41 2.40 -5.37
N ILE A 887 -11.10 1.98 -4.14
CA ILE A 887 -11.99 1.15 -3.34
C ILE A 887 -12.78 2.04 -2.38
N ASN A 888 -14.10 2.09 -2.55
CA ASN A 888 -14.98 2.74 -1.59
C ASN A 888 -16.34 2.07 -1.48
N ILE A 889 -16.88 2.06 -0.26
CA ILE A 889 -18.17 1.46 0.07
C ILE A 889 -19.30 2.46 -0.17
N GLN A 890 -19.00 3.74 0.06
CA GLN A 890 -19.96 4.83 -0.02
C GLN A 890 -19.59 5.79 -1.14
N LEU A 891 -20.59 6.44 -1.73
CA LEU A 891 -20.34 7.51 -2.69
C LEU A 891 -19.62 8.68 -2.00
N LEU A 892 -18.44 9.06 -2.50
CA LEU A 892 -17.74 10.26 -2.03
C LEU A 892 -18.45 11.50 -2.55
N SER A 893 -18.52 12.54 -1.72
CA SER A 893 -18.93 13.85 -2.21
C SER A 893 -17.90 14.39 -3.21
N SER A 894 -18.36 15.24 -4.14
CA SER A 894 -17.50 15.83 -5.18
C SER A 894 -16.23 16.47 -4.60
N ASN A 895 -16.36 17.25 -3.52
CA ASN A 895 -15.22 17.89 -2.87
C ASN A 895 -14.22 16.86 -2.28
N VAL A 896 -14.72 15.83 -1.59
CA VAL A 896 -13.84 14.79 -1.00
C VAL A 896 -13.12 13.99 -2.08
N LEU A 897 -13.82 13.63 -3.16
CA LEU A 897 -13.21 12.95 -4.31
C LEU A 897 -12.12 13.82 -4.94
N TYR A 898 -12.41 15.10 -5.19
CA TYR A 898 -11.46 16.03 -5.80
C TYR A 898 -10.21 16.23 -4.94
N GLN A 899 -10.37 16.46 -3.64
CA GLN A 899 -9.23 16.59 -2.71
C GLN A 899 -8.39 15.31 -2.67
N ARG A 900 -9.04 14.14 -2.67
CA ARG A 900 -8.34 12.84 -2.69
C ARG A 900 -7.52 12.64 -3.96
N ILE A 901 -8.08 12.99 -5.12
CA ILE A 901 -7.37 12.91 -6.41
C ILE A 901 -6.20 13.90 -6.43
N LEU A 902 -6.40 15.14 -6.00
CA LEU A 902 -5.34 16.15 -5.95
C LEU A 902 -4.17 15.70 -5.07
N MET A 903 -4.45 15.08 -3.93
CA MET A 903 -3.41 14.54 -3.04
C MET A 903 -2.57 13.47 -3.76
N ILE A 904 -3.21 12.45 -4.35
CA ILE A 904 -2.50 11.37 -5.05
C ILE A 904 -1.72 11.92 -6.26
N MET A 905 -2.28 12.91 -6.98
CA MET A 905 -1.59 13.56 -8.09
C MET A 905 -0.37 14.38 -7.62
N ASN A 906 -0.47 15.05 -6.48
CA ASN A 906 0.65 15.83 -5.94
C ASN A 906 1.77 14.93 -5.43
N GLU A 907 1.42 13.81 -4.79
CA GLU A 907 2.36 12.74 -4.43
C GLU A 907 3.08 12.22 -5.67
N MET A 908 2.33 11.79 -6.71
CA MET A 908 2.93 11.31 -7.96
C MET A 908 3.87 12.34 -8.60
N LYS A 909 3.49 13.63 -8.63
CA LYS A 909 4.31 14.72 -9.20
C LYS A 909 5.64 14.92 -8.47
N THR A 910 5.67 14.67 -7.17
CA THR A 910 6.86 14.90 -6.33
C THR A 910 7.73 13.65 -6.24
N THR A 911 7.14 12.48 -6.05
CA THR A 911 7.79 11.17 -5.94
C THR A 911 8.52 10.75 -7.23
N MET A 912 7.82 10.80 -8.37
CA MET A 912 8.31 10.17 -9.60
C MET A 912 9.63 10.78 -10.11
N PRO A 913 9.79 12.12 -10.21
CA PRO A 913 11.06 12.71 -10.62
C PRO A 913 12.20 12.39 -9.64
N LYS A 914 11.91 12.41 -8.33
CA LYS A 914 12.89 12.14 -7.29
C LYS A 914 13.43 10.70 -7.38
N LEU A 915 12.56 9.70 -7.55
CA LEU A 915 12.96 8.29 -7.76
C LEU A 915 13.82 8.10 -9.02
N PHE A 916 13.45 8.79 -10.11
CA PHE A 916 14.22 8.77 -11.34
C PHE A 916 15.64 9.36 -11.15
N ILE A 917 15.74 10.54 -10.53
CA ILE A 917 17.01 11.21 -10.27
C ILE A 917 17.90 10.40 -9.32
N ASN A 918 17.33 9.73 -8.32
CA ASN A 918 18.12 8.87 -7.42
C ASN A 918 18.74 7.69 -8.14
N THR A 919 17.94 7.00 -8.97
CA THR A 919 18.45 5.86 -9.73
C THR A 919 19.53 6.33 -10.72
N LEU A 920 19.33 7.49 -11.34
CA LEU A 920 20.34 8.11 -12.21
C LEU A 920 21.60 8.50 -11.44
N SER A 921 21.46 9.07 -10.25
CA SER A 921 22.58 9.44 -9.36
C SER A 921 23.37 8.21 -8.95
N LEU A 922 22.69 7.12 -8.59
CA LEU A 922 23.34 5.85 -8.27
C LEU A 922 24.17 5.34 -9.46
N ILE A 923 23.60 5.29 -10.67
CA ILE A 923 24.33 4.86 -11.89
C ILE A 923 25.50 5.78 -12.22
N ARG A 924 25.32 7.10 -12.07
CA ARG A 924 26.40 8.08 -12.28
C ARG A 924 27.54 7.82 -11.31
N GLN A 925 27.25 7.68 -10.03
CA GLN A 925 28.29 7.46 -9.03
C GLN A 925 28.99 6.11 -9.19
N THR A 926 28.29 5.03 -9.55
CA THR A 926 28.94 3.75 -9.85
C THR A 926 29.83 3.83 -11.10
N THR A 927 29.41 4.58 -12.12
CA THR A 927 30.21 4.82 -13.34
C THR A 927 31.52 5.53 -13.00
N LYS A 928 31.43 6.58 -12.17
CA LYS A 928 32.57 7.40 -11.73
C LYS A 928 33.54 6.61 -10.85
N ALA A 929 33.00 5.88 -9.89
CA ALA A 929 33.77 5.05 -8.97
C ALA A 929 34.55 3.94 -9.68
N ASN A 930 34.02 3.39 -10.77
CA ASN A 930 34.71 2.34 -11.54
C ASN A 930 35.63 2.89 -12.64
N LYS A 931 35.68 4.22 -12.82
CA LYS A 931 36.56 4.89 -13.76
C LYS A 931 36.41 4.41 -15.20
N PHE A 932 35.19 4.15 -15.64
CA PHE A 932 34.97 3.58 -16.98
C PHE A 932 35.55 4.45 -18.10
N LEU A 933 36.19 3.78 -19.06
CA LEU A 933 36.64 4.36 -20.32
C LEU A 933 35.43 4.73 -21.18
N THR A 934 35.58 5.80 -21.95
CA THR A 934 34.62 6.21 -22.98
C THR A 934 35.23 5.96 -24.35
N THR A 935 34.44 5.59 -25.35
CA THR A 935 34.91 5.34 -26.73
C THR A 935 35.66 6.53 -27.33
N PHE A 936 35.29 7.77 -27.00
CA PHE A 936 35.96 8.98 -27.50
C PHE A 936 37.15 9.46 -26.66
N GLY A 937 37.53 8.70 -25.63
CA GLY A 937 38.62 9.08 -24.74
C GLY A 937 38.42 10.42 -24.03
N THR A 938 37.18 10.77 -23.65
CA THR A 938 36.89 11.99 -22.86
C THR A 938 37.22 11.82 -21.38
N THR A 939 37.33 10.57 -20.91
CA THR A 939 37.73 10.23 -19.53
C THR A 939 39.21 9.85 -19.41
N TRP A 940 39.68 8.94 -20.28
CA TRP A 940 41.03 8.40 -20.30
C TRP A 940 41.50 8.24 -21.74
N LEU A 941 42.77 8.52 -21.99
CA LEU A 941 43.48 8.33 -23.25
C LEU A 941 44.38 7.09 -23.16
N LEU A 942 44.64 6.46 -24.31
CA LEU A 942 45.70 5.45 -24.41
C LEU A 942 47.05 6.18 -24.50
N ALA A 943 48.05 5.74 -23.75
CA ALA A 943 49.41 6.28 -23.82
C ALA A 943 50.04 5.96 -25.18
N ASP A 944 50.80 6.92 -25.77
CA ASP A 944 51.36 6.83 -27.13
C ASP A 944 52.50 5.78 -27.23
N LEU A 945 52.45 4.92 -28.24
CA LEU A 945 53.19 3.64 -28.35
C LEU A 945 54.26 3.67 -29.45
N TYR A 946 55.10 4.69 -29.48
CA TYR A 946 56.09 4.82 -30.56
C TYR A 946 57.13 3.67 -30.61
N ASN A 947 57.20 2.78 -29.60
CA ASN A 947 58.20 1.70 -29.50
C ASN A 947 57.68 0.39 -28.87
N SER A 948 56.38 0.11 -28.90
CA SER A 948 55.84 -1.08 -28.21
C SER A 948 56.15 -2.38 -28.93
N THR A 949 56.65 -3.33 -28.16
CA THR A 949 57.00 -4.70 -28.57
C THR A 949 55.87 -5.68 -28.25
N ASN A 950 55.94 -6.87 -28.83
CA ASN A 950 54.98 -7.94 -28.60
C ASN A 950 54.93 -8.31 -27.10
N GLY A 951 53.76 -8.20 -26.47
CA GLY A 951 53.53 -8.43 -25.05
C GLY A 951 53.53 -7.18 -24.16
N ASP A 952 53.81 -5.99 -24.71
CA ASP A 952 53.76 -4.74 -23.95
C ASP A 952 52.30 -4.37 -23.60
N ILE A 953 52.12 -3.86 -22.36
CA ILE A 953 50.84 -3.35 -21.86
C ILE A 953 50.70 -1.88 -22.25
N ILE A 954 49.55 -1.53 -22.82
CA ILE A 954 49.20 -0.16 -23.19
C ILE A 954 48.49 0.47 -22.00
N HIS A 955 49.15 1.43 -21.36
CA HIS A 955 48.62 2.12 -20.20
C HIS A 955 47.62 3.21 -20.60
N THR A 956 46.74 3.56 -19.68
CA THR A 956 45.79 4.66 -19.81
C THR A 956 46.23 5.87 -18.98
N ILE A 957 45.96 7.06 -19.50
CA ILE A 957 46.25 8.35 -18.87
C ILE A 957 44.93 9.11 -18.75
N PRO A 958 44.56 9.64 -17.58
CA PRO A 958 43.32 10.41 -17.44
C PRO A 958 43.36 11.69 -18.30
N VAL A 959 42.20 12.14 -18.77
CA VAL A 959 42.09 13.45 -19.41
C VAL A 959 42.09 14.56 -18.37
N GLU A 960 42.72 15.67 -18.69
CA GLU A 960 42.73 16.88 -17.89
C GLU A 960 41.99 18.03 -18.60
N TYR A 961 40.99 18.60 -17.91
CA TYR A 961 40.22 19.77 -18.34
C TYR A 961 40.46 20.90 -17.35
N ASP A 962 41.00 22.04 -17.81
CA ASP A 962 41.22 23.24 -16.99
C ASP A 962 41.87 22.97 -15.62
N LEU A 963 42.97 22.20 -15.60
CA LEU A 963 43.70 21.76 -14.39
C LEU A 963 42.92 20.79 -13.47
N CYS A 964 41.79 20.26 -13.94
CA CYS A 964 41.01 19.22 -13.28
C CYS A 964 41.21 17.87 -13.98
N ASN A 965 41.64 16.86 -13.21
CA ASN A 965 41.97 15.53 -13.69
C ASN A 965 40.79 14.55 -13.56
N CYS A 966 40.37 13.91 -14.66
CA CYS A 966 39.25 12.97 -14.70
C CYS A 966 39.45 11.69 -13.85
N GLY A 967 40.70 11.32 -13.56
CA GLY A 967 41.05 10.28 -12.61
C GLY A 967 40.70 10.66 -11.16
N LEU A 968 40.74 11.94 -10.83
CA LEU A 968 40.45 12.47 -9.49
C LEU A 968 39.00 12.93 -9.32
N SER A 969 38.44 13.59 -10.33
CA SER A 969 37.08 14.06 -10.27
C SER A 969 36.39 13.83 -11.60
N SER A 970 35.20 13.24 -11.54
CA SER A 970 34.34 13.13 -12.71
C SER A 970 33.70 14.45 -13.14
N GLN A 971 33.76 15.46 -12.26
CA GLN A 971 33.14 16.77 -12.48
C GLN A 971 34.06 17.71 -13.27
N CYS A 972 35.23 17.25 -13.71
CA CYS A 972 36.10 18.07 -14.53
C CYS A 972 35.43 18.38 -15.87
N PHE A 973 35.48 19.65 -16.24
CA PHE A 973 34.94 20.15 -17.48
C PHE A 973 35.78 21.32 -18.02
N THR A 974 35.62 21.60 -19.30
CA THR A 974 36.11 22.81 -19.94
C THR A 974 35.00 23.41 -20.80
N LYS A 975 35.08 24.72 -21.05
CA LYS A 975 34.09 25.44 -21.88
C LYS A 975 34.74 25.85 -23.20
N LEU A 976 34.22 25.30 -24.30
CA LEU A 976 34.65 25.63 -25.66
C LEU A 976 33.49 26.26 -26.42
N TYR A 977 33.64 27.54 -26.81
CA TYR A 977 32.65 28.29 -27.60
C TYR A 977 31.22 28.27 -27.03
N GLY A 978 31.09 28.32 -25.70
CA GLY A 978 29.80 28.29 -25.04
C GLY A 978 29.27 26.88 -24.71
N VAL A 979 29.97 25.82 -25.14
CA VAL A 979 29.58 24.44 -24.86
C VAL A 979 30.53 23.77 -23.87
N ILE A 980 29.97 22.92 -23.01
CA ILE A 980 30.70 22.19 -21.98
C ILE A 980 31.13 20.83 -22.53
N ILE A 981 32.40 20.49 -22.30
CA ILE A 981 32.92 19.13 -22.43
C ILE A 981 33.37 18.69 -21.05
N SER A 982 33.00 17.49 -20.63
CA SER A 982 33.34 16.93 -19.31
C SER A 982 33.84 15.49 -19.44
N CYS A 983 34.37 14.93 -18.34
CA CYS A 983 34.86 13.55 -18.31
C CYS A 983 33.81 12.57 -18.86
N TYR A 984 32.61 12.57 -18.26
CA TYR A 984 31.47 11.80 -18.73
C TYR A 984 30.44 12.73 -19.37
N ILE A 985 29.86 12.32 -20.49
CA ILE A 985 28.91 13.13 -21.27
C ILE A 985 27.67 13.51 -20.45
N LEU A 986 27.16 12.63 -19.61
CA LEU A 986 25.99 12.93 -18.78
C LEU A 986 26.25 14.02 -17.73
N GLU A 987 27.50 14.26 -17.35
CA GLU A 987 27.83 15.29 -16.36
C GLU A 987 27.56 16.70 -16.89
N VAL A 988 27.63 16.90 -18.21
CA VAL A 988 27.30 18.15 -18.91
C VAL A 988 25.94 18.70 -18.50
N PHE A 989 24.96 17.84 -18.27
CA PHE A 989 23.59 18.24 -17.92
C PHE A 989 23.38 18.52 -16.42
N THR A 990 24.42 18.34 -15.61
CA THR A 990 24.30 18.33 -14.15
C THR A 990 25.29 19.27 -13.47
N ILE A 991 26.26 19.79 -14.23
CA ILE A 991 27.15 20.85 -13.76
C ILE A 991 26.31 22.12 -13.65
N ASN A 992 26.15 22.62 -12.42
CA ASN A 992 25.62 23.96 -12.19
C ASN A 992 26.67 24.96 -12.68
N ILE A 993 26.33 25.73 -13.72
CA ILE A 993 27.16 26.81 -14.28
C ILE A 993 26.97 28.08 -13.46
#